data_AF-A0A1G6B026-F1
#
_entry.id   AF-A0A1G6B026-F1
#
_cell.length_a   1.000
_cell.length_b   1.000
_cell.length_c   1.000
_cell.angle_alpha   90.00
_cell.angle_beta   90.00
_cell.angle_gamma   90.00
#
_symmetry.space_group_name_H-M   'P 1'
#
loop_
_entity.id
_entity.type
_entity.pdbx_description
1 polymer ?
#
loop_
_entity_poly.entity_id
_entity_poly.type
_entity_poly.pdbx_seq_one_letter_code
_entity_poly.pdbx_strand_id
1 'polypeptide(L)'
;MTRLEFRKLLETRNVFIDGATGTELQKRGMPAGVCPEKWIIDNPWAIQEIQKAYYDAGSDIVLAPTFTATPIKLAEYGLEKDLVEINHKLVQLTRQVAGETGLVAADISMTGKQLYPLGDLMFEDLVDCYKAQVKAILEEGVDLFVVETMMSLQECRAAVLAIKETCDLPIIVSLTYNPDGKTLYGTSPDTAMIVLQSMGVDCVGMNCSTGPDAMLELVQQMKKVATVPIMVKPNAGLPELENGKTVYKMTPETFAEASLRLYEAGAGLFGGCCGSTPDHIKALVDTLKDKPVNKVEDKPLRVVTSERMNTWIDLDGKFMVIGERINPTGKKKFQETLREGSLSMVVDFAREQEEKGANILDVNMGMNGIDEKQMMIDSIYEVTSAVDLPLCLDTSHVEVMEAALRIYPGRALINSISAEEEKMEAMLQLAKKYGAMFITLPLSGAGLPKDIEEKKQHINTVLSKAVELGLKKEDAVVDVLVQTVGAEGTAALQCFETIEYCKYELGLPTVCGLSNISFGMPNRQFVNTTYLTIAVSKGLTMAIANPNQEMLMYCAAAADTLMNKEGALEKYASLPVVEAKAAPAAGAAKASAPSGGLSVSNACDGVGPVAECVIKGKKEQIVKEIQTMLDAGVNPQEIIEEHLIKGINVVGELYDKKKYFLPQLIAGANAMELGMKHIEPLLASSDSEAKAKIVIATVEGDIHDIGKNLVALMLKNYGFEVIDLGKDVPAETIIDKAVEVDADIIGLSALMTTTMMRMDDVVKLAKNKGCRAQIIIGGACINESFKDEINADGYSADAAEAVKLVQRLMKI
;
A
#
# COMPACT_ATOMS: atom_id res chain seq x y z
N MET A 1 -0.34 30.94 5.03
CA MET A 1 -0.80 30.24 6.26
C MET A 1 0.29 29.31 6.78
N THR A 2 0.45 29.17 8.10
CA THR A 2 1.36 28.22 8.74
C THR A 2 0.62 26.96 9.22
N ARG A 3 1.35 25.87 9.48
CA ARG A 3 0.78 24.63 10.03
C ARG A 3 0.09 24.81 11.37
N LEU A 4 0.63 25.69 12.22
CA LEU A 4 0.04 25.99 13.52
C LEU A 4 -1.30 26.76 13.36
N GLU A 5 -1.34 27.73 12.44
CA GLU A 5 -2.58 28.44 12.12
C GLU A 5 -3.64 27.51 11.55
N PHE A 6 -3.24 26.59 10.66
CA PHE A 6 -4.15 25.60 10.09
C PHE A 6 -4.71 24.64 11.14
N ARG A 7 -3.86 24.07 12.02
CA ARG A 7 -4.33 23.22 13.13
C ARG A 7 -5.30 23.96 14.04
N LYS A 8 -4.99 25.21 14.40
CA LYS A 8 -5.88 26.05 15.20
C LYS A 8 -7.22 26.29 14.50
N LEU A 9 -7.22 26.48 13.18
CA LEU A 9 -8.46 26.58 12.40
C LEU A 9 -9.30 25.30 12.55
N LEU A 10 -8.69 24.13 12.35
CA LEU A 10 -9.36 22.83 12.47
C LEU A 10 -9.85 22.52 13.90
N GLU A 11 -9.20 23.05 14.92
CA GLU A 11 -9.61 22.88 16.33
C GLU A 11 -10.76 23.81 16.75
N THR A 12 -10.96 24.92 16.04
CA THR A 12 -11.90 25.97 16.46
C THR A 12 -13.28 25.85 15.82
N ARG A 13 -13.36 25.35 14.58
CA ARG A 13 -14.62 25.14 13.86
C ARG A 13 -14.49 24.07 12.78
N ASN A 14 -15.62 23.54 12.33
CA ASN A 14 -15.65 22.69 11.13
C ASN A 14 -15.23 23.52 9.91
N VAL A 15 -14.39 22.92 9.06
CA VAL A 15 -13.85 23.55 7.85
C VAL A 15 -14.46 22.89 6.62
N PHE A 16 -14.82 23.72 5.64
CA PHE A 16 -15.47 23.29 4.41
C PHE A 16 -14.57 23.52 3.19
N ILE A 17 -14.33 22.46 2.42
CA ILE A 17 -13.71 22.52 1.09
C ILE A 17 -14.83 22.54 0.04
N ASP A 18 -14.52 23.08 -1.14
CA ASP A 18 -15.38 23.06 -2.33
C ASP A 18 -15.90 21.67 -2.77
N GLY A 19 -16.73 21.69 -3.82
CA GLY A 19 -17.30 20.52 -4.48
C GLY A 19 -16.51 20.08 -5.72
N ALA A 20 -17.19 19.50 -6.70
CA ALA A 20 -16.53 19.09 -7.95
C ALA A 20 -16.13 20.27 -8.83
N THR A 21 -14.92 20.21 -9.35
CA THR A 21 -14.46 21.08 -10.44
C THR A 21 -14.74 20.45 -11.81
N GLY A 22 -14.32 19.20 -12.03
CA GLY A 22 -14.43 18.53 -13.34
C GLY A 22 -15.85 18.48 -13.92
N THR A 23 -16.82 18.00 -13.13
CA THR A 23 -18.23 17.91 -13.60
C THR A 23 -18.88 19.28 -13.81
N GLU A 24 -18.43 20.32 -13.09
CA GLU A 24 -18.90 21.69 -13.26
C GLU A 24 -18.31 22.37 -14.52
N LEU A 25 -17.07 22.02 -14.89
CA LEU A 25 -16.46 22.45 -16.16
C LEU A 25 -17.18 21.82 -17.36
N GLN A 26 -17.54 20.54 -17.27
CA GLN A 26 -18.31 19.87 -18.32
C GLN A 26 -19.68 20.53 -18.56
N LYS A 27 -20.39 20.91 -17.49
CA LYS A 27 -21.65 21.68 -17.60
C LYS A 27 -21.46 23.03 -18.30
N ARG A 28 -20.26 23.59 -18.23
CA ARG A 28 -19.85 24.86 -18.87
C ARG A 28 -19.23 24.67 -20.25
N GLY A 29 -19.29 23.45 -20.80
CA GLY A 29 -18.91 23.17 -22.19
C GLY A 29 -17.48 22.67 -22.38
N MET A 30 -16.78 22.27 -21.32
CA MET A 30 -15.50 21.58 -21.46
C MET A 30 -15.68 20.24 -22.20
N PRO A 31 -15.04 20.02 -23.36
CA PRO A 31 -15.15 18.76 -24.09
C PRO A 31 -14.52 17.58 -23.34
N ALA A 32 -14.93 16.36 -23.66
CA ALA A 32 -14.26 15.16 -23.16
C ALA A 32 -12.89 14.97 -23.82
N GLY A 33 -11.92 14.43 -23.09
CA GLY A 33 -10.57 14.08 -23.60
C GLY A 33 -9.58 15.24 -23.71
N VAL A 34 -9.98 16.49 -23.45
CA VAL A 34 -9.04 17.63 -23.41
C VAL A 34 -8.31 17.70 -22.08
N CYS A 35 -7.14 18.35 -22.05
CA CYS A 35 -6.46 18.72 -20.80
C CYS A 35 -7.29 19.78 -20.05
N PRO A 36 -7.84 19.47 -18.85
CA PRO A 36 -8.65 20.41 -18.10
C PRO A 36 -7.89 21.69 -17.74
N GLU A 37 -6.64 21.56 -17.31
CA GLU A 37 -5.77 22.68 -16.93
C GLU A 37 -5.61 23.67 -18.07
N LYS A 38 -5.31 23.16 -19.28
CA LYS A 38 -5.17 24.00 -20.47
C LYS A 38 -6.50 24.63 -20.86
N TRP A 39 -7.59 23.88 -20.83
CA TRP A 39 -8.91 24.39 -21.16
C TRP A 39 -9.33 25.53 -20.21
N ILE A 40 -9.02 25.42 -18.92
CA ILE A 40 -9.28 26.47 -17.92
C ILE A 40 -8.49 27.74 -18.22
N ILE A 41 -7.22 27.63 -18.60
CA ILE A 41 -6.40 28.80 -18.99
C ILE A 41 -6.99 29.52 -20.20
N ASP A 42 -7.52 28.76 -21.16
CA ASP A 42 -8.14 29.31 -22.36
C ASP A 42 -9.57 29.83 -22.10
N ASN A 43 -10.21 29.39 -21.00
CA ASN A 43 -11.58 29.72 -20.61
C ASN A 43 -11.67 30.11 -19.11
N PRO A 44 -10.96 31.16 -18.66
CA PRO A 44 -10.80 31.46 -17.24
C PRO A 44 -12.11 31.80 -16.51
N TRP A 45 -13.09 32.32 -17.25
CA TRP A 45 -14.42 32.64 -16.71
C TRP A 45 -15.07 31.42 -16.04
N ALA A 46 -14.84 30.21 -16.57
CA ALA A 46 -15.50 29.00 -16.09
C ALA A 46 -15.05 28.64 -14.68
N ILE A 47 -13.73 28.60 -14.41
CA ILE A 47 -13.22 28.31 -13.07
C ILE A 47 -13.55 29.45 -12.10
N GLN A 48 -13.50 30.71 -12.57
CA GLN A 48 -13.78 31.87 -11.74
C GLN A 48 -15.23 31.87 -11.22
N GLU A 49 -16.19 31.54 -12.09
CA GLU A 49 -17.59 31.40 -11.69
C GLU A 49 -17.82 30.22 -10.76
N ILE A 50 -17.17 29.07 -11.02
CA ILE A 50 -17.28 27.88 -10.17
C ILE A 50 -16.77 28.17 -8.75
N GLN A 51 -15.56 28.67 -8.63
CA GLN A 51 -14.93 28.92 -7.32
C GLN A 51 -15.65 30.04 -6.56
N LYS A 52 -16.12 31.08 -7.27
CA LYS A 52 -16.95 32.12 -6.65
C LYS A 52 -18.24 31.52 -6.08
N ALA A 53 -18.91 30.64 -6.82
CA ALA A 53 -20.12 29.98 -6.34
C ALA A 53 -19.86 29.10 -5.11
N TYR A 54 -18.69 28.45 -5.01
CA TYR A 54 -18.32 27.69 -3.82
C TYR A 54 -18.03 28.57 -2.60
N TYR A 55 -17.34 29.70 -2.77
CA TYR A 55 -17.20 30.68 -1.69
C TYR A 55 -18.56 31.25 -1.25
N ASP A 56 -19.43 31.59 -2.19
CA ASP A 56 -20.80 32.07 -1.90
C ASP A 56 -21.65 30.98 -1.20
N ALA A 57 -21.36 29.70 -1.46
CA ALA A 57 -21.97 28.56 -0.78
C ALA A 57 -21.43 28.32 0.64
N GLY A 58 -20.30 28.94 1.00
CA GLY A 58 -19.69 28.87 2.33
C GLY A 58 -18.44 28.01 2.44
N SER A 59 -17.78 27.65 1.34
CA SER A 59 -16.46 27.01 1.39
C SER A 59 -15.43 27.95 2.03
N ASP A 60 -14.61 27.40 2.93
CA ASP A 60 -13.46 28.08 3.51
C ASP A 60 -12.24 27.98 2.60
N ILE A 61 -12.08 26.82 1.94
CA ILE A 61 -10.97 26.47 1.08
C ILE A 61 -11.52 26.09 -0.30
N VAL A 62 -10.94 26.67 -1.34
CA VAL A 62 -11.13 26.17 -2.73
C VAL A 62 -9.83 25.59 -3.26
N LEU A 63 -9.97 24.61 -4.12
CA LEU A 63 -8.88 23.91 -4.77
C LEU A 63 -8.50 24.67 -6.05
N ALA A 64 -7.24 25.07 -6.14
CA ALA A 64 -6.68 25.52 -7.40
C ALA A 64 -6.76 24.33 -8.39
N PRO A 65 -7.14 24.56 -9.66
CA PRO A 65 -7.39 23.47 -10.62
C PRO A 65 -6.08 22.88 -11.17
N THR A 66 -5.19 22.43 -10.29
CA THR A 66 -3.86 21.87 -10.56
C THR A 66 -3.81 20.34 -10.45
N PHE A 67 -4.97 19.69 -10.29
CA PHE A 67 -5.15 18.27 -9.99
C PHE A 67 -4.18 17.34 -10.76
N THR A 68 -4.02 17.52 -12.07
CA THR A 68 -3.10 16.73 -12.93
C THR A 68 -2.00 17.57 -13.58
N ALA A 69 -1.66 18.73 -13.04
CA ALA A 69 -0.63 19.63 -13.57
C ALA A 69 0.81 19.18 -13.24
N THR A 70 1.11 17.89 -13.37
CA THR A 70 2.45 17.29 -13.18
C THR A 70 3.16 17.07 -14.51
N PRO A 71 4.50 16.96 -14.54
CA PRO A 71 5.24 16.63 -15.77
C PRO A 71 4.71 15.37 -16.48
N ILE A 72 4.45 14.30 -15.73
CA ILE A 72 4.02 13.00 -16.29
C ILE A 72 2.64 13.12 -16.93
N LYS A 73 1.70 13.81 -16.29
CA LYS A 73 0.33 13.97 -16.79
C LYS A 73 0.24 14.97 -17.94
N LEU A 74 0.97 16.08 -17.86
CA LEU A 74 1.01 17.07 -18.95
C LEU A 74 1.67 16.52 -20.22
N ALA A 75 2.61 15.57 -20.09
CA ALA A 75 3.23 14.89 -21.22
C ALA A 75 2.22 14.10 -22.07
N GLU A 76 1.12 13.60 -21.47
CA GLU A 76 0.05 12.92 -22.21
C GLU A 76 -0.66 13.86 -23.20
N TYR A 77 -0.55 15.17 -22.99
CA TYR A 77 -1.09 16.21 -23.85
C TYR A 77 0.01 16.99 -24.62
N GLY A 78 1.28 16.60 -24.48
CA GLY A 78 2.43 17.33 -25.06
C GLY A 78 2.68 18.71 -24.44
N LEU A 79 2.26 18.90 -23.18
CA LEU A 79 2.32 20.17 -22.44
C LEU A 79 3.35 20.16 -21.30
N GLU A 80 4.22 19.15 -21.22
CA GLU A 80 5.18 19.00 -20.13
C GLU A 80 6.17 20.16 -20.02
N LYS A 81 6.46 20.83 -21.14
CA LYS A 81 7.33 22.02 -21.19
C LYS A 81 6.67 23.27 -20.62
N ASP A 82 5.35 23.29 -20.58
CA ASP A 82 4.55 24.42 -20.11
C ASP A 82 4.18 24.27 -18.62
N LEU A 83 4.75 23.28 -17.92
CA LEU A 83 4.47 22.95 -16.51
C LEU A 83 4.39 24.19 -15.60
N VAL A 84 5.43 25.03 -15.64
CA VAL A 84 5.56 26.20 -14.78
C VAL A 84 4.48 27.22 -15.14
N GLU A 85 4.36 27.56 -16.43
CA GLU A 85 3.37 28.53 -16.90
C GLU A 85 1.93 28.10 -16.59
N ILE A 86 1.61 26.82 -16.78
CA ILE A 86 0.29 26.24 -16.51
C ILE A 86 -0.03 26.34 -15.02
N ASN A 87 0.83 25.81 -14.14
CA ASN A 87 0.59 25.86 -12.70
C ASN A 87 0.47 27.30 -12.19
N HIS A 88 1.31 28.21 -12.68
CA HIS A 88 1.26 29.61 -12.26
C HIS A 88 -0.10 30.26 -12.60
N LYS A 89 -0.53 30.14 -13.86
CA LYS A 89 -1.80 30.73 -14.31
C LYS A 89 -3.00 30.17 -13.55
N LEU A 90 -3.03 28.87 -13.30
CA LEU A 90 -4.14 28.23 -12.57
C LEU A 90 -4.24 28.72 -11.12
N VAL A 91 -3.10 28.86 -10.43
CA VAL A 91 -3.07 29.42 -9.07
C VAL A 91 -3.46 30.90 -9.07
N GLN A 92 -2.95 31.69 -10.02
CA GLN A 92 -3.30 33.11 -10.16
C GLN A 92 -4.81 33.32 -10.37
N LEU A 93 -5.43 32.53 -11.25
CA LEU A 93 -6.88 32.58 -11.48
C LEU A 93 -7.65 32.31 -10.20
N THR A 94 -7.23 31.32 -9.42
CA THR A 94 -7.86 30.97 -8.14
C THR A 94 -7.68 32.07 -7.10
N ARG A 95 -6.47 32.64 -7.00
CA ARG A 95 -6.17 33.71 -6.06
C ARG A 95 -6.94 34.99 -6.35
N GLN A 96 -7.19 35.29 -7.63
CA GLN A 96 -8.05 36.42 -8.03
C GLN A 96 -9.48 36.30 -7.50
N VAL A 97 -10.01 35.08 -7.43
CA VAL A 97 -11.36 34.80 -6.92
C VAL A 97 -11.38 34.80 -5.39
N ALA A 98 -10.38 34.17 -4.77
CA ALA A 98 -10.27 34.06 -3.31
C ALA A 98 -10.12 35.42 -2.60
N GLY A 99 -9.52 36.41 -3.27
CA GLY A 99 -9.19 37.69 -2.66
C GLY A 99 -8.25 37.54 -1.47
N GLU A 100 -8.38 38.43 -0.49
CA GLU A 100 -7.53 38.42 0.72
C GLU A 100 -8.01 37.47 1.82
N THR A 101 -9.26 37.00 1.76
CA THR A 101 -9.91 36.27 2.86
C THR A 101 -10.15 34.79 2.55
N GLY A 102 -10.22 34.39 1.28
CA GLY A 102 -10.41 33.00 0.88
C GLY A 102 -9.11 32.19 0.94
N LEU A 103 -9.18 30.97 1.46
CA LEU A 103 -8.03 30.07 1.48
C LEU A 103 -7.93 29.32 0.16
N VAL A 104 -6.71 29.20 -0.37
CA VAL A 104 -6.44 28.50 -1.63
C VAL A 104 -5.53 27.32 -1.36
N ALA A 105 -6.02 26.11 -1.67
CA ALA A 105 -5.21 24.91 -1.65
C ALA A 105 -4.72 24.58 -3.05
N ALA A 106 -3.46 24.20 -3.16
CA ALA A 106 -2.97 23.50 -4.34
C ALA A 106 -3.51 22.08 -4.37
N ASP A 107 -4.02 21.66 -5.52
CA ASP A 107 -4.58 20.33 -5.74
C ASP A 107 -3.59 19.47 -6.52
N ILE A 108 -3.23 18.30 -5.98
CA ILE A 108 -2.27 17.35 -6.55
C ILE A 108 -2.89 15.95 -6.51
N SER A 109 -2.83 15.23 -7.64
CA SER A 109 -3.32 13.85 -7.72
C SER A 109 -2.29 12.87 -8.28
N MET A 110 -2.71 11.62 -8.42
CA MET A 110 -1.89 10.53 -8.95
C MET A 110 -1.46 10.76 -10.39
N THR A 111 -0.29 10.22 -10.72
CA THR A 111 0.29 10.27 -12.08
C THR A 111 -0.29 9.21 -13.00
N GLY A 112 -0.92 8.17 -12.45
CA GLY A 112 -1.43 7.01 -13.18
C GLY A 112 -0.34 6.02 -13.63
N LYS A 113 0.93 6.26 -13.27
CA LYS A 113 2.05 5.35 -13.56
C LYS A 113 2.28 4.39 -12.40
N GLN A 114 2.52 3.13 -12.72
CA GLN A 114 2.85 2.11 -11.72
C GLN A 114 4.28 2.27 -11.23
N LEU A 115 4.46 2.22 -9.91
CA LEU A 115 5.76 2.28 -9.26
C LEU A 115 6.49 0.93 -9.30
N TYR A 116 7.82 0.99 -9.36
CA TYR A 116 8.67 -0.18 -9.17
C TYR A 116 8.41 -0.85 -7.81
N PRO A 117 8.38 -2.20 -7.72
CA PRO A 117 8.71 -3.18 -8.77
C PRO A 117 7.53 -3.62 -9.65
N LEU A 118 6.34 -3.05 -9.46
CA LEU A 118 5.14 -3.43 -10.22
C LEU A 118 5.08 -2.77 -11.60
N GLY A 119 5.64 -1.57 -11.72
CA GLY A 119 5.91 -0.89 -12.99
C GLY A 119 7.35 -0.38 -13.04
N ASP A 120 7.60 0.52 -13.98
CA ASP A 120 8.97 0.99 -14.27
C ASP A 120 9.31 2.32 -13.61
N LEU A 121 8.34 3.03 -13.02
CA LEU A 121 8.58 4.34 -12.41
C LEU A 121 9.29 4.17 -11.07
N MET A 122 10.50 4.69 -10.95
CA MET A 122 11.22 4.67 -9.68
C MET A 122 10.64 5.69 -8.70
N PHE A 123 10.77 5.39 -7.41
CA PHE A 123 10.20 6.23 -6.35
C PHE A 123 10.78 7.65 -6.37
N GLU A 124 12.08 7.82 -6.61
CA GLU A 124 12.71 9.14 -6.70
C GLU A 124 12.22 9.95 -7.89
N ASP A 125 12.03 9.30 -9.05
CA ASP A 125 11.51 9.99 -10.24
C ASP A 125 10.09 10.52 -10.00
N LEU A 126 9.28 9.77 -9.24
CA LEU A 126 7.96 10.22 -8.82
C LEU A 126 8.04 11.40 -7.82
N VAL A 127 8.94 11.34 -6.82
CA VAL A 127 9.16 12.45 -5.90
C VAL A 127 9.58 13.71 -6.66
N ASP A 128 10.50 13.60 -7.61
CA ASP A 128 10.97 14.72 -8.42
C ASP A 128 9.88 15.26 -9.36
N CYS A 129 9.03 14.38 -9.90
CA CYS A 129 7.84 14.77 -10.65
C CYS A 129 6.91 15.68 -9.81
N TYR A 130 6.62 15.30 -8.56
CA TYR A 130 5.81 16.12 -7.66
C TYR A 130 6.54 17.39 -7.21
N LYS A 131 7.85 17.34 -6.95
CA LYS A 131 8.64 18.54 -6.60
C LYS A 131 8.60 19.58 -7.70
N ALA A 132 8.63 19.17 -8.97
CA ALA A 132 8.55 20.09 -10.09
C ALA A 132 7.23 20.88 -10.08
N GLN A 133 6.11 20.20 -9.83
CA GLN A 133 4.79 20.85 -9.68
C GLN A 133 4.75 21.75 -8.42
N VAL A 134 5.16 21.23 -7.26
CA VAL A 134 5.14 21.97 -5.99
C VAL A 134 5.93 23.27 -6.08
N LYS A 135 7.13 23.25 -6.69
CA LYS A 135 7.97 24.45 -6.89
C LYS A 135 7.25 25.52 -7.70
N ALA A 136 6.64 25.14 -8.83
CA ALA A 136 5.90 26.09 -9.67
C ALA A 136 4.70 26.70 -8.93
N ILE A 137 3.98 25.90 -8.15
CA ILE A 137 2.83 26.36 -7.37
C ILE A 137 3.25 27.33 -6.25
N LEU A 138 4.36 27.07 -5.57
CA LEU A 138 4.82 27.87 -4.44
C LEU A 138 5.15 29.31 -4.82
N GLU A 139 5.62 29.55 -6.04
CA GLU A 139 5.96 30.90 -6.52
C GLU A 139 4.74 31.84 -6.57
N GLU A 140 3.53 31.30 -6.74
CA GLU A 140 2.28 32.07 -6.78
C GLU A 140 1.57 32.17 -5.41
N GLY A 141 2.09 31.50 -4.38
CA GLY A 141 1.67 31.65 -2.99
C GLY A 141 0.31 31.03 -2.66
N VAL A 142 0.24 29.70 -2.59
CA VAL A 142 -0.90 28.94 -2.01
C VAL A 142 -0.84 28.89 -0.47
N ASP A 143 -1.97 28.54 0.16
CA ASP A 143 -2.07 28.48 1.62
C ASP A 143 -1.76 27.08 2.20
N LEU A 144 -2.03 26.04 1.42
CA LEU A 144 -1.85 24.63 1.79
C LEU A 144 -1.81 23.75 0.54
N PHE A 145 -1.45 22.48 0.72
CA PHE A 145 -1.53 21.44 -0.31
C PHE A 145 -2.59 20.40 0.04
N VAL A 146 -3.36 19.99 -0.96
CA VAL A 146 -4.28 18.87 -0.93
C VAL A 146 -3.76 17.84 -1.94
N VAL A 147 -3.38 16.68 -1.43
CA VAL A 147 -3.03 15.51 -2.24
C VAL A 147 -4.27 14.62 -2.24
N GLU A 148 -4.99 14.51 -3.35
CA GLU A 148 -6.29 13.82 -3.37
C GLU A 148 -6.45 12.79 -4.49
N THR A 149 -7.42 11.89 -4.29
CA THR A 149 -7.72 10.76 -5.19
C THR A 149 -6.56 9.79 -5.35
N MET A 150 -5.77 9.60 -4.29
CA MET A 150 -4.63 8.68 -4.33
C MET A 150 -5.09 7.23 -4.19
N MET A 151 -4.57 6.35 -5.06
CA MET A 151 -4.84 4.91 -5.03
C MET A 151 -3.70 4.08 -4.43
N SER A 152 -2.57 4.71 -4.13
CA SER A 152 -1.36 4.07 -3.57
C SER A 152 -0.89 4.84 -2.34
N LEU A 153 -0.62 4.12 -1.26
CA LEU A 153 0.02 4.73 -0.09
C LEU A 153 1.43 5.23 -0.44
N GLN A 154 2.16 4.47 -1.25
CA GLN A 154 3.50 4.86 -1.66
C GLN A 154 3.51 6.14 -2.51
N GLU A 155 2.54 6.33 -3.40
CA GLU A 155 2.40 7.57 -4.16
C GLU A 155 2.03 8.76 -3.25
N CYS A 156 1.18 8.55 -2.24
CA CYS A 156 0.94 9.54 -1.18
C CYS A 156 2.25 9.95 -0.48
N ARG A 157 3.08 8.96 -0.10
CA ARG A 157 4.36 9.22 0.55
C ARG A 157 5.27 10.06 -0.34
N ALA A 158 5.33 9.76 -1.64
CA ALA A 158 6.15 10.52 -2.59
C ALA A 158 5.70 12.00 -2.67
N ALA A 159 4.40 12.26 -2.78
CA ALA A 159 3.87 13.62 -2.80
C ALA A 159 4.12 14.37 -1.48
N VAL A 160 3.93 13.71 -0.34
CA VAL A 160 4.22 14.30 0.99
C VAL A 160 5.70 14.64 1.13
N LEU A 161 6.60 13.74 0.71
CA LEU A 161 8.04 14.02 0.72
C LEU A 161 8.40 15.16 -0.22
N ALA A 162 7.82 15.21 -1.43
CA ALA A 162 8.04 16.30 -2.36
C ALA A 162 7.65 17.66 -1.78
N ILE A 163 6.49 17.73 -1.12
CA ILE A 163 6.02 18.96 -0.46
C ILE A 163 6.94 19.33 0.71
N LYS A 164 7.21 18.41 1.64
CA LYS A 164 8.04 18.66 2.83
C LYS A 164 9.50 18.98 2.52
N GLU A 165 10.04 18.49 1.41
CA GLU A 165 11.39 18.80 0.96
C GLU A 165 11.48 20.14 0.21
N THR A 166 10.33 20.76 -0.08
CA THR A 166 10.25 22.03 -0.79
C THR A 166 9.73 23.17 0.09
N CYS A 167 8.80 22.92 1.02
CA CYS A 167 8.22 23.92 1.92
C CYS A 167 7.61 23.32 3.20
N ASP A 168 7.18 24.18 4.11
CA ASP A 168 6.54 23.83 5.38
C ASP A 168 5.03 24.14 5.43
N LEU A 169 4.36 24.27 4.27
CA LEU A 169 2.92 24.53 4.22
C LEU A 169 2.10 23.32 4.75
N PRO A 170 0.87 23.55 5.25
CA PRO A 170 0.00 22.46 5.69
C PRO A 170 -0.32 21.48 4.56
N ILE A 171 -0.45 20.20 4.92
CA ILE A 171 -0.73 19.12 3.96
C ILE A 171 -2.00 18.37 4.38
N ILE A 172 -2.93 18.24 3.45
CA ILE A 172 -4.07 17.33 3.51
C ILE A 172 -3.81 16.20 2.52
N VAL A 173 -4.01 14.95 2.93
CA VAL A 173 -3.92 13.79 2.04
C VAL A 173 -5.24 13.02 2.06
N SER A 174 -5.75 12.64 0.89
CA SER A 174 -6.88 11.73 0.76
C SER A 174 -6.63 10.61 -0.22
N LEU A 175 -7.19 9.45 0.12
CA LEU A 175 -7.16 8.26 -0.68
C LEU A 175 -8.58 7.89 -1.14
N THR A 176 -8.65 7.14 -2.23
CA THR A 176 -9.87 6.49 -2.70
C THR A 176 -9.80 4.99 -2.41
N TYR A 177 -10.92 4.41 -2.00
CA TYR A 177 -11.01 3.02 -1.58
C TYR A 177 -11.99 2.25 -2.47
N ASN A 178 -11.65 1.00 -2.74
CA ASN A 178 -12.53 0.07 -3.42
C ASN A 178 -13.70 -0.34 -2.51
N PRO A 179 -14.76 -0.98 -3.03
CA PRO A 179 -15.89 -1.45 -2.24
C PRO A 179 -15.54 -2.42 -1.09
N ASP A 180 -14.35 -3.03 -1.11
CA ASP A 180 -13.85 -3.87 -0.03
C ASP A 180 -13.18 -3.10 1.12
N GLY A 181 -13.16 -1.77 1.02
CA GLY A 181 -12.57 -0.86 2.01
C GLY A 181 -11.06 -0.77 1.96
N LYS A 182 -10.40 -1.20 0.87
CA LYS A 182 -8.95 -1.08 0.68
C LYS A 182 -8.61 -0.30 -0.58
N THR A 183 -7.42 0.27 -0.63
CA THR A 183 -6.88 0.86 -1.87
C THR A 183 -6.54 -0.23 -2.89
N LEU A 184 -6.18 0.16 -4.11
CA LEU A 184 -5.79 -0.77 -5.18
C LEU A 184 -4.63 -1.71 -4.77
N TYR A 185 -3.72 -1.22 -3.92
CA TYR A 185 -2.56 -1.98 -3.43
C TYR A 185 -2.79 -2.67 -2.08
N GLY A 186 -4.03 -2.65 -1.57
CA GLY A 186 -4.43 -3.37 -0.37
C GLY A 186 -4.29 -2.58 0.94
N THR A 187 -4.02 -1.29 0.89
CA THR A 187 -3.92 -0.42 2.08
C THR A 187 -5.30 -0.17 2.68
N SER A 188 -5.45 -0.42 3.99
CA SER A 188 -6.66 -0.08 4.73
C SER A 188 -6.64 1.37 5.25
N PRO A 189 -7.82 1.97 5.57
CA PRO A 189 -7.90 3.35 6.02
C PRO A 189 -7.11 3.66 7.29
N ASP A 190 -7.07 2.73 8.25
CA ASP A 190 -6.26 2.85 9.46
C ASP A 190 -4.76 2.81 9.17
N THR A 191 -4.30 1.94 8.26
CA THR A 191 -2.90 1.89 7.80
C THR A 191 -2.47 3.22 7.18
N ALA A 192 -3.29 3.75 6.26
CA ALA A 192 -3.00 5.04 5.63
C ALA A 192 -2.96 6.19 6.65
N MET A 193 -3.91 6.22 7.59
CA MET A 193 -3.93 7.20 8.68
C MET A 193 -2.67 7.13 9.53
N ILE A 194 -2.27 5.93 9.99
CA ILE A 194 -1.05 5.71 10.79
C ILE A 194 0.18 6.25 10.06
N VAL A 195 0.40 5.86 8.82
CA VAL A 195 1.61 6.21 8.08
C VAL A 195 1.68 7.71 7.78
N LEU A 196 0.61 8.27 7.23
CA LEU A 196 0.61 9.66 6.77
C LEU A 196 0.65 10.65 7.95
N GLN A 197 -0.09 10.39 9.03
CA GLN A 197 -0.03 11.26 10.21
C GLN A 197 1.35 11.18 10.89
N SER A 198 1.99 10.00 10.91
CA SER A 198 3.35 9.85 11.46
C SER A 198 4.41 10.54 10.59
N MET A 199 4.19 10.66 9.29
CA MET A 199 4.98 11.53 8.41
C MET A 199 4.67 13.03 8.61
N GLY A 200 3.76 13.37 9.52
CA GLY A 200 3.39 14.74 9.81
C GLY A 200 2.51 15.35 8.71
N VAL A 201 1.56 14.61 8.15
CA VAL A 201 0.42 15.20 7.42
C VAL A 201 -0.55 15.83 8.43
N ASP A 202 -1.16 16.97 8.11
CA ASP A 202 -2.01 17.73 9.04
C ASP A 202 -3.47 17.28 9.04
N CYS A 203 -3.94 16.66 7.96
CA CYS A 203 -5.26 16.06 7.86
C CYS A 203 -5.22 14.88 6.88
N VAL A 204 -5.78 13.73 7.26
CA VAL A 204 -5.82 12.53 6.40
C VAL A 204 -7.26 12.11 6.22
N GLY A 205 -7.66 11.75 5.02
CA GLY A 205 -9.06 11.45 4.74
C GLY A 205 -9.30 10.62 3.49
N MET A 206 -10.50 10.77 2.97
CA MET A 206 -10.92 10.09 1.76
C MET A 206 -11.79 10.99 0.90
N ASN A 207 -11.65 10.82 -0.40
CA ASN A 207 -12.44 11.49 -1.40
C ASN A 207 -12.84 10.49 -2.50
N CYS A 208 -13.78 10.90 -3.34
CA CYS A 208 -14.27 10.09 -4.45
C CYS A 208 -14.80 8.71 -3.97
N SER A 209 -14.60 7.65 -4.75
CA SER A 209 -15.12 6.30 -4.51
C SER A 209 -16.65 6.23 -4.69
N THR A 210 -17.41 6.22 -3.60
CA THR A 210 -18.86 6.02 -3.54
C THR A 210 -19.55 7.22 -2.91
N GLY A 211 -20.88 7.14 -2.72
CA GLY A 211 -21.62 8.13 -1.93
C GLY A 211 -21.25 8.10 -0.43
N PRO A 212 -21.75 9.08 0.36
CA PRO A 212 -21.38 9.25 1.76
C PRO A 212 -21.64 8.01 2.64
N ASP A 213 -22.71 7.26 2.40
CA ASP A 213 -23.06 6.10 3.23
C ASP A 213 -21.99 5.00 3.26
N ALA A 214 -21.32 4.77 2.14
CA ALA A 214 -20.27 3.76 2.03
C ALA A 214 -18.94 4.19 2.65
N MET A 215 -18.77 5.47 3.01
CA MET A 215 -17.59 5.96 3.72
C MET A 215 -17.68 5.76 5.24
N LEU A 216 -18.87 5.48 5.78
CA LEU A 216 -19.11 5.49 7.23
C LEU A 216 -18.17 4.55 8.00
N GLU A 217 -18.07 3.30 7.55
CA GLU A 217 -17.20 2.31 8.21
C GLU A 217 -15.71 2.66 8.06
N LEU A 218 -15.32 3.24 6.93
CA LEU A 218 -13.94 3.65 6.66
C LEU A 218 -13.53 4.80 7.60
N VAL A 219 -14.40 5.80 7.78
CA VAL A 219 -14.16 6.91 8.72
C VAL A 219 -14.04 6.39 10.16
N GLN A 220 -14.89 5.43 10.55
CA GLN A 220 -14.79 4.81 11.89
C GLN A 220 -13.48 4.04 12.08
N GLN A 221 -12.96 3.36 11.05
CA GLN A 221 -11.65 2.72 11.10
C GLN A 221 -10.53 3.74 11.30
N MET A 222 -10.52 4.83 10.53
CA MET A 222 -9.55 5.91 10.68
C MET A 222 -9.63 6.55 12.08
N LYS A 223 -10.84 6.81 12.58
CA LYS A 223 -11.06 7.48 13.88
C LYS A 223 -10.45 6.73 15.06
N LYS A 224 -10.31 5.41 14.99
CA LYS A 224 -9.68 4.61 16.03
C LYS A 224 -8.22 5.01 16.26
N VAL A 225 -7.50 5.36 15.19
CA VAL A 225 -6.05 5.60 15.19
C VAL A 225 -5.66 7.05 14.92
N ALA A 226 -6.63 7.89 14.52
CA ALA A 226 -6.39 9.27 14.13
C ALA A 226 -5.93 10.15 15.30
N THR A 227 -4.74 10.76 15.14
CA THR A 227 -4.25 11.88 15.97
C THR A 227 -4.22 13.20 15.19
N VAL A 228 -4.85 13.22 14.02
CA VAL A 228 -5.12 14.40 13.19
C VAL A 228 -6.59 14.37 12.71
N PRO A 229 -7.17 15.51 12.29
CA PRO A 229 -8.54 15.53 11.76
C PRO A 229 -8.73 14.65 10.53
N ILE A 230 -9.96 14.16 10.34
CA ILE A 230 -10.34 13.32 9.19
C ILE A 230 -11.09 14.16 8.16
N MET A 231 -10.64 14.13 6.90
CA MET A 231 -11.33 14.75 5.77
C MET A 231 -12.28 13.77 5.08
N VAL A 232 -13.46 14.25 4.64
CA VAL A 232 -14.34 13.54 3.71
C VAL A 232 -14.80 14.44 2.56
N LYS A 233 -14.65 13.96 1.31
CA LYS A 233 -15.22 14.55 0.08
C LYS A 233 -15.93 13.48 -0.76
N PRO A 234 -17.13 13.01 -0.35
CA PRO A 234 -17.86 11.96 -1.08
C PRO A 234 -18.41 12.42 -2.43
N ASN A 235 -18.70 11.46 -3.31
CA ASN A 235 -19.48 11.70 -4.53
C ASN A 235 -20.95 11.96 -4.18
N ALA A 236 -21.68 12.70 -5.03
CA ALA A 236 -23.13 12.92 -4.90
C ALA A 236 -23.93 11.68 -5.35
N GLY A 237 -23.63 10.52 -4.77
CA GLY A 237 -24.13 9.22 -5.19
C GLY A 237 -23.29 8.56 -6.29
N LEU A 238 -23.79 7.44 -6.80
CA LEU A 238 -23.18 6.76 -7.94
C LEU A 238 -23.57 7.46 -9.25
N PRO A 239 -22.68 7.48 -10.26
CA PRO A 239 -23.01 7.99 -11.57
C PRO A 239 -24.05 7.11 -12.25
N GLU A 240 -25.06 7.73 -12.86
CA GLU A 240 -26.07 7.08 -13.70
C GLU A 240 -26.10 7.72 -15.08
N LEU A 241 -26.52 6.98 -16.10
CA LEU A 241 -26.65 7.53 -17.43
C LEU A 241 -28.09 7.95 -17.71
N GLU A 242 -28.30 9.23 -18.05
CA GLU A 242 -29.59 9.72 -18.53
C GLU A 242 -29.39 10.48 -19.84
N ASN A 243 -30.02 9.99 -20.92
CA ASN A 243 -29.94 10.57 -22.26
C ASN A 243 -28.49 10.74 -22.78
N GLY A 244 -27.61 9.77 -22.49
CA GLY A 244 -26.20 9.81 -22.91
C GLY A 244 -25.32 10.78 -22.13
N LYS A 245 -25.78 11.27 -20.98
CA LYS A 245 -25.00 12.11 -20.05
C LYS A 245 -24.91 11.43 -18.69
N THR A 246 -23.74 11.53 -18.07
CA THR A 246 -23.53 11.09 -16.69
C THR A 246 -24.22 12.08 -15.73
N VAL A 247 -25.15 11.58 -14.92
CA VAL A 247 -25.95 12.33 -13.95
C VAL A 247 -25.74 11.71 -12.55
N TYR A 248 -25.67 12.58 -11.54
CA TYR A 248 -25.62 12.19 -10.14
C TYR A 248 -26.96 12.57 -9.50
N LYS A 249 -27.67 11.58 -8.95
CA LYS A 249 -29.07 11.75 -8.52
C LYS A 249 -29.25 12.19 -7.07
N MET A 250 -28.20 12.13 -6.25
CA MET A 250 -28.30 12.55 -4.86
C MET A 250 -28.60 14.05 -4.81
N THR A 251 -29.61 14.45 -4.05
CA THR A 251 -29.96 15.86 -3.89
C THR A 251 -29.07 16.51 -2.81
N PRO A 252 -28.97 17.86 -2.78
CA PRO A 252 -28.27 18.58 -1.72
C PRO A 252 -28.69 18.19 -0.30
N GLU A 253 -29.99 18.00 -0.06
CA GLU A 253 -30.55 17.64 1.24
C GLU A 253 -30.11 16.25 1.68
N THR A 254 -30.23 15.25 0.79
CA THR A 254 -29.80 13.87 1.07
C THR A 254 -28.28 13.81 1.27
N PHE A 255 -27.51 14.56 0.49
CA PHE A 255 -26.06 14.63 0.65
C PHE A 255 -25.66 15.21 2.01
N ALA A 256 -26.33 16.27 2.47
CA ALA A 256 -26.07 16.89 3.76
C ALA A 256 -26.49 15.99 4.94
N GLU A 257 -27.64 15.32 4.83
CA GLU A 257 -28.11 14.35 5.84
C GLU A 257 -27.13 13.18 5.97
N ALA A 258 -26.66 12.62 4.85
CA ALA A 258 -25.68 11.53 4.88
C ALA A 258 -24.31 12.01 5.40
N SER A 259 -23.91 13.25 5.10
CA SER A 259 -22.68 13.85 5.63
C SER A 259 -22.73 14.11 7.15
N LEU A 260 -23.90 14.34 7.73
CA LEU A 260 -24.07 14.41 9.18
C LEU A 260 -23.67 13.08 9.85
N ARG A 261 -23.96 11.93 9.23
CA ARG A 261 -23.53 10.62 9.73
C ARG A 261 -22.01 10.46 9.70
N LEU A 262 -21.34 11.02 8.68
CA LEU A 262 -19.87 11.03 8.60
C LEU A 262 -19.26 11.93 9.68
N TYR A 263 -19.89 13.08 9.96
CA TYR A 263 -19.55 13.90 11.11
C TYR A 263 -19.69 13.10 12.41
N GLU A 264 -20.80 12.39 12.63
CA GLU A 264 -21.00 11.56 13.83
C GLU A 264 -19.98 10.41 13.94
N ALA A 265 -19.48 9.89 12.82
CA ALA A 265 -18.42 8.90 12.79
C ALA A 265 -17.02 9.45 13.11
N GLY A 266 -16.83 10.77 13.08
CA GLY A 266 -15.59 11.43 13.51
C GLY A 266 -14.87 12.26 12.46
N ALA A 267 -15.48 12.50 11.28
CA ALA A 267 -14.95 13.44 10.30
C ALA A 267 -14.93 14.89 10.83
N GLY A 268 -13.92 15.69 10.47
CA GLY A 268 -13.76 17.06 10.97
C GLY A 268 -13.60 18.12 9.88
N LEU A 269 -13.44 17.69 8.63
CA LEU A 269 -13.30 18.57 7.47
C LEU A 269 -14.07 17.96 6.30
N PHE A 270 -14.89 18.78 5.63
CA PHE A 270 -15.94 18.29 4.74
C PHE A 270 -15.92 19.01 3.39
N GLY A 271 -16.27 18.31 2.32
CA GLY A 271 -16.56 18.92 1.01
C GLY A 271 -17.28 17.92 0.12
N GLY A 272 -17.20 18.12 -1.19
CA GLY A 272 -17.76 17.20 -2.16
C GLY A 272 -16.78 16.85 -3.28
N CYS A 273 -16.97 15.68 -3.89
CA CYS A 273 -16.25 15.25 -5.09
C CYS A 273 -17.25 15.15 -6.25
N CYS A 274 -17.14 14.17 -7.15
CA CYS A 274 -17.90 14.11 -8.40
C CYS A 274 -19.42 14.21 -8.16
N GLY A 275 -20.08 15.08 -8.95
CA GLY A 275 -21.52 15.32 -8.87
C GLY A 275 -21.95 16.37 -7.85
N SER A 276 -21.10 16.71 -6.87
CA SER A 276 -21.41 17.76 -5.90
C SER A 276 -21.34 19.16 -6.54
N THR A 277 -22.35 19.98 -6.29
CA THR A 277 -22.52 21.34 -6.82
C THR A 277 -22.45 22.38 -5.70
N PRO A 278 -22.41 23.69 -6.00
CA PRO A 278 -22.52 24.73 -4.98
C PRO A 278 -23.74 24.57 -4.06
N ASP A 279 -24.87 24.09 -4.56
CA ASP A 279 -26.06 23.82 -3.74
C ASP A 279 -25.82 22.70 -2.71
N HIS A 280 -25.07 21.65 -3.09
CA HIS A 280 -24.68 20.58 -2.18
C HIS A 280 -23.76 21.09 -1.08
N ILE A 281 -22.78 21.91 -1.43
CA ILE A 281 -21.86 22.52 -0.47
C ILE A 281 -22.62 23.46 0.47
N LYS A 282 -23.56 24.24 -0.05
CA LYS A 282 -24.40 25.10 0.78
C LYS A 282 -25.22 24.30 1.80
N ALA A 283 -25.88 23.23 1.36
CA ALA A 283 -26.65 22.36 2.25
C ALA A 283 -25.76 21.69 3.32
N LEU A 284 -24.55 21.26 2.94
CA LEU A 284 -23.54 20.70 3.84
C LEU A 284 -23.11 21.72 4.91
N VAL A 285 -22.76 22.93 4.50
CA VAL A 285 -22.35 24.03 5.39
C VAL A 285 -23.49 24.39 6.35
N ASP A 286 -24.70 24.59 5.84
CA ASP A 286 -25.86 24.95 6.66
C ASP A 286 -26.21 23.86 7.70
N THR A 287 -25.87 22.59 7.42
CA THR A 287 -26.09 21.46 8.34
C THR A 287 -25.01 21.33 9.41
N LEU A 288 -23.74 21.63 9.08
CA LEU A 288 -22.59 21.26 9.92
C LEU A 288 -21.84 22.45 10.55
N LYS A 289 -22.01 23.69 10.07
CA LYS A 289 -21.19 24.85 10.52
C LYS A 289 -21.27 25.13 12.02
N ASP A 290 -22.44 24.94 12.62
CA ASP A 290 -22.71 25.23 14.03
C ASP A 290 -22.51 24.00 14.94
N LYS A 291 -22.08 22.86 14.38
CA LYS A 291 -21.76 21.66 15.15
C LYS A 291 -20.40 21.84 15.84
N PRO A 292 -20.21 21.29 17.06
CA PRO A 292 -18.91 21.33 17.71
C PRO A 292 -17.87 20.55 16.88
N VAL A 293 -16.61 20.96 16.95
CA VAL A 293 -15.53 20.23 16.27
C VAL A 293 -15.35 18.85 16.89
N ASN A 294 -15.18 17.83 16.05
CA ASN A 294 -14.81 16.51 16.51
C ASN A 294 -13.42 16.51 17.12
N LYS A 295 -13.35 16.19 18.41
CA LYS A 295 -12.09 16.17 19.15
C LYS A 295 -11.13 15.13 18.57
N VAL A 296 -9.91 15.55 18.25
CA VAL A 296 -8.80 14.66 17.98
C VAL A 296 -8.22 14.18 19.30
N GLU A 297 -8.09 12.87 19.47
CA GLU A 297 -7.60 12.27 20.70
C GLU A 297 -6.09 12.03 20.58
N ASP A 298 -5.33 12.46 21.58
CA ASP A 298 -3.93 12.09 21.67
C ASP A 298 -3.84 10.67 22.25
N LYS A 299 -3.49 9.71 21.38
CA LYS A 299 -3.41 8.28 21.72
C LYS A 299 -1.99 7.78 21.60
N PRO A 300 -1.53 6.90 22.51
CA PRO A 300 -0.27 6.21 22.35
C PRO A 300 -0.35 5.24 21.16
N LEU A 301 0.43 5.48 20.10
CA LEU A 301 0.43 4.67 18.87
C LEU A 301 1.72 3.88 18.72
N ARG A 302 1.72 2.70 19.33
CA ARG A 302 2.81 1.72 19.24
C ARG A 302 2.47 0.71 18.14
N VAL A 303 2.76 1.08 16.90
CA VAL A 303 2.39 0.30 15.72
C VAL A 303 3.42 0.49 14.62
N VAL A 304 3.85 -0.62 14.04
CA VAL A 304 4.64 -0.66 12.80
C VAL A 304 3.77 -1.24 11.69
N THR A 305 3.99 -0.80 10.47
CA THR A 305 3.14 -1.18 9.34
C THR A 305 3.96 -1.53 8.11
N SER A 306 3.45 -2.46 7.31
CA SER A 306 3.73 -2.52 5.87
C SER A 306 2.65 -1.71 5.12
N GLU A 307 2.61 -1.82 3.79
CA GLU A 307 1.54 -1.21 2.99
C GLU A 307 0.17 -1.88 3.25
N ARG A 308 0.16 -3.12 3.76
CA ARG A 308 -1.02 -4.01 3.81
C ARG A 308 -1.33 -4.55 5.21
N MET A 309 -0.43 -4.38 6.17
CA MET A 309 -0.57 -4.96 7.51
C MET A 309 -0.16 -3.98 8.62
N ASN A 310 -1.00 -3.91 9.65
CA ASN A 310 -0.72 -3.21 10.91
C ASN A 310 -0.30 -4.20 11.98
N THR A 311 0.85 -3.94 12.62
CA THR A 311 1.36 -4.76 13.73
C THR A 311 1.47 -3.91 14.99
N TRP A 312 0.51 -4.12 15.89
CA TRP A 312 0.40 -3.41 17.17
C TRP A 312 1.36 -4.00 18.21
N ILE A 313 2.01 -3.11 18.97
CA ILE A 313 2.99 -3.46 20.01
C ILE A 313 2.43 -3.07 21.38
N ASP A 314 1.58 -3.95 21.92
CA ASP A 314 0.94 -3.79 23.23
C ASP A 314 1.84 -4.25 24.39
N LEU A 315 1.86 -3.52 25.52
CA LEU A 315 2.73 -3.85 26.66
C LEU A 315 2.31 -5.14 27.38
N ASP A 316 1.01 -5.45 27.28
CA ASP A 316 0.38 -6.65 27.83
C ASP A 316 -0.08 -7.61 26.74
N GLY A 317 0.27 -7.31 25.48
CA GLY A 317 -0.03 -8.14 24.33
C GLY A 317 0.80 -9.42 24.30
N LYS A 318 0.43 -10.31 23.38
CA LYS A 318 1.17 -11.53 23.07
C LYS A 318 2.61 -11.20 22.71
N PHE A 319 3.53 -12.05 23.12
CA PHE A 319 4.93 -11.92 22.76
C PHE A 319 5.10 -12.03 21.24
N MET A 320 5.95 -11.16 20.68
CA MET A 320 6.20 -11.08 19.24
C MET A 320 7.63 -11.45 18.89
N VAL A 321 7.80 -12.03 17.70
CA VAL A 321 9.13 -12.37 17.17
C VAL A 321 9.47 -11.44 16.02
N ILE A 322 10.65 -10.84 16.10
CA ILE A 322 11.30 -10.14 14.97
C ILE A 322 12.26 -11.16 14.33
N GLY A 323 11.97 -11.58 13.10
CA GLY A 323 12.73 -12.64 12.43
C GLY A 323 14.14 -12.21 12.04
N GLU A 324 15.17 -12.89 12.57
CA GLU A 324 16.60 -12.50 12.44
C GLU A 324 17.33 -13.07 11.19
N ARG A 325 16.66 -13.83 10.31
CA ARG A 325 17.37 -14.64 9.30
C ARG A 325 17.90 -13.83 8.13
N ILE A 326 17.33 -12.68 7.80
CA ILE A 326 17.79 -11.80 6.72
C ILE A 326 18.94 -10.94 7.25
N ASN A 327 20.06 -11.61 7.54
CA ASN A 327 21.28 -11.01 8.04
C ASN A 327 22.48 -11.85 7.56
N PRO A 328 23.39 -11.31 6.73
CA PRO A 328 24.52 -12.05 6.15
C PRO A 328 25.65 -12.33 7.14
N THR A 329 25.63 -11.73 8.33
CA THR A 329 26.69 -11.88 9.33
C THR A 329 26.89 -13.35 9.71
N GLY A 330 28.11 -13.86 9.49
CA GLY A 330 28.49 -15.25 9.81
C GLY A 330 27.91 -16.33 8.89
N LYS A 331 27.13 -15.98 7.84
CA LYS A 331 26.47 -16.93 6.94
C LYS A 331 27.16 -16.98 5.57
N LYS A 332 28.21 -17.79 5.43
CA LYS A 332 29.05 -17.89 4.21
C LYS A 332 28.25 -18.05 2.91
N LYS A 333 27.32 -19.02 2.87
CA LYS A 333 26.48 -19.27 1.70
C LYS A 333 25.64 -18.05 1.32
N PHE A 334 25.05 -17.37 2.32
CA PHE A 334 24.23 -16.18 2.06
C PHE A 334 25.09 -15.01 1.56
N GLN A 335 26.27 -14.82 2.15
CA GLN A 335 27.24 -13.83 1.68
C GLN A 335 27.72 -14.09 0.24
N GLU A 336 27.89 -15.36 -0.16
CA GLU A 336 28.24 -15.72 -1.53
C GLU A 336 27.12 -15.35 -2.50
N THR A 337 25.87 -15.72 -2.20
CA THR A 337 24.69 -15.38 -3.02
C THR A 337 24.52 -13.86 -3.20
N LEU A 338 24.71 -13.08 -2.14
CA LEU A 338 24.62 -11.61 -2.23
C LEU A 338 25.76 -11.00 -3.07
N ARG A 339 26.98 -11.55 -3.03
CA ARG A 339 28.09 -11.11 -3.90
C ARG A 339 27.85 -11.42 -5.37
N GLU A 340 27.09 -12.46 -5.65
CA GLU A 340 26.64 -12.80 -7.00
C GLU A 340 25.46 -11.92 -7.47
N GLY A 341 24.92 -11.06 -6.60
CA GLY A 341 23.80 -10.16 -6.89
C GLY A 341 22.42 -10.83 -6.85
N SER A 342 22.31 -12.06 -6.34
CA SER A 342 21.02 -12.76 -6.22
C SER A 342 20.36 -12.49 -4.87
N LEU A 343 19.08 -12.12 -4.90
CA LEU A 343 18.23 -11.91 -3.72
C LEU A 343 17.28 -13.07 -3.44
N SER A 344 17.41 -14.19 -4.17
CA SER A 344 16.57 -15.38 -3.99
C SER A 344 16.48 -15.86 -2.54
N MET A 345 17.63 -15.92 -1.85
CA MET A 345 17.67 -16.32 -0.44
C MET A 345 17.01 -15.31 0.50
N VAL A 346 16.99 -14.01 0.15
CA VAL A 346 16.28 -12.99 0.92
C VAL A 346 14.78 -13.25 0.89
N VAL A 347 14.23 -13.49 -0.32
CA VAL A 347 12.82 -13.82 -0.53
C VAL A 347 12.42 -15.12 0.19
N ASP A 348 13.25 -16.17 0.06
CA ASP A 348 12.99 -17.44 0.74
C ASP A 348 13.01 -17.28 2.27
N PHE A 349 13.96 -16.53 2.83
CA PHE A 349 13.99 -16.26 4.28
C PHE A 349 12.82 -15.39 4.75
N ALA A 350 12.34 -14.44 3.95
CA ALA A 350 11.17 -13.64 4.31
C ALA A 350 9.93 -14.54 4.48
N ARG A 351 9.65 -15.38 3.48
CA ARG A 351 8.50 -16.30 3.48
C ARG A 351 8.60 -17.35 4.57
N GLU A 352 9.77 -17.99 4.70
CA GLU A 352 10.00 -19.01 5.73
C GLU A 352 9.71 -18.44 7.13
N GLN A 353 10.14 -17.21 7.40
CA GLN A 353 9.93 -16.59 8.71
C GLN A 353 8.48 -16.19 8.96
N GLU A 354 7.76 -15.66 7.95
CA GLU A 354 6.32 -15.39 8.05
C GLU A 354 5.52 -16.67 8.32
N GLU A 355 5.79 -17.74 7.57
CA GLU A 355 5.17 -19.06 7.75
C GLU A 355 5.44 -19.64 9.16
N LYS A 356 6.62 -19.35 9.73
CA LYS A 356 7.01 -19.78 11.08
C LYS A 356 6.56 -18.84 12.19
N GLY A 357 5.78 -17.82 11.87
CA GLY A 357 5.10 -16.96 12.85
C GLY A 357 5.92 -15.77 13.33
N ALA A 358 6.88 -15.28 12.53
CA ALA A 358 7.43 -13.95 12.73
C ALA A 358 6.33 -12.88 12.61
N ASN A 359 6.47 -11.80 13.38
CA ASN A 359 5.54 -10.67 13.37
C ASN A 359 6.12 -9.46 12.65
N ILE A 360 7.45 -9.34 12.65
CA ILE A 360 8.24 -8.29 12.00
C ILE A 360 9.47 -9.00 11.42
N LEU A 361 10.03 -8.52 10.31
CA LEU A 361 11.28 -9.06 9.75
C LEU A 361 12.42 -8.07 9.96
N ASP A 362 13.51 -8.51 10.58
CA ASP A 362 14.76 -7.77 10.65
C ASP A 362 15.53 -7.96 9.33
N VAL A 363 15.93 -6.84 8.72
CA VAL A 363 16.62 -6.81 7.42
C VAL A 363 17.94 -6.07 7.59
N ASN A 364 19.04 -6.83 7.52
CA ASN A 364 20.41 -6.36 7.59
C ASN A 364 21.15 -6.77 6.32
N MET A 365 21.84 -5.82 5.67
CA MET A 365 22.68 -6.07 4.48
C MET A 365 24.16 -5.71 4.71
N GLY A 366 24.57 -5.54 5.96
CA GLY A 366 25.93 -5.19 6.31
C GLY A 366 26.90 -6.34 6.07
N MET A 367 27.72 -6.25 5.03
CA MET A 367 28.85 -7.15 4.83
C MET A 367 29.94 -6.56 3.91
N ASN A 368 31.15 -7.08 4.06
CA ASN A 368 32.26 -6.66 3.21
C ASN A 368 32.10 -7.19 1.77
N GLY A 369 32.32 -6.29 0.81
CA GLY A 369 32.40 -6.61 -0.62
C GLY A 369 31.11 -6.44 -1.41
N ILE A 370 30.11 -5.73 -0.86
CA ILE A 370 28.90 -5.31 -1.57
C ILE A 370 28.61 -3.83 -1.30
N ASP A 371 27.78 -3.21 -2.13
CA ASP A 371 27.18 -1.91 -1.84
C ASP A 371 25.99 -2.13 -0.89
N GLU A 372 26.18 -1.88 0.41
CA GLU A 372 25.15 -2.07 1.43
C GLU A 372 23.90 -1.23 1.15
N LYS A 373 24.07 0.00 0.64
CA LYS A 373 22.95 0.91 0.35
C LYS A 373 22.08 0.34 -0.77
N GLN A 374 22.69 -0.02 -1.89
CA GLN A 374 21.95 -0.58 -3.01
C GLN A 374 21.32 -1.93 -2.63
N MET A 375 22.06 -2.80 -1.94
CA MET A 375 21.55 -4.11 -1.54
C MET A 375 20.37 -4.00 -0.56
N MET A 376 20.39 -3.02 0.35
CA MET A 376 19.27 -2.72 1.25
C MET A 376 18.03 -2.28 0.47
N ILE A 377 18.20 -1.38 -0.51
CA ILE A 377 17.10 -0.92 -1.38
C ILE A 377 16.46 -2.11 -2.12
N ASP A 378 17.28 -2.89 -2.81
CA ASP A 378 16.80 -4.03 -3.61
C ASP A 378 16.11 -5.07 -2.73
N SER A 379 16.68 -5.34 -1.54
CA SER A 379 16.09 -6.25 -0.56
C SER A 379 14.73 -5.78 -0.06
N ILE A 380 14.53 -4.48 0.17
CA ILE A 380 13.22 -3.94 0.60
C ILE A 380 12.17 -4.18 -0.49
N TYR A 381 12.50 -3.95 -1.77
CA TYR A 381 11.57 -4.21 -2.87
C TYR A 381 11.19 -5.69 -2.97
N GLU A 382 12.17 -6.59 -2.85
CA GLU A 382 11.93 -8.03 -2.90
C GLU A 382 11.10 -8.52 -1.70
N VAL A 383 11.47 -8.11 -0.47
CA VAL A 383 10.78 -8.56 0.75
C VAL A 383 9.34 -8.04 0.78
N THR A 384 9.11 -6.75 0.49
CA THR A 384 7.76 -6.15 0.52
C THR A 384 6.85 -6.66 -0.60
N SER A 385 7.41 -7.21 -1.67
CA SER A 385 6.65 -7.91 -2.71
C SER A 385 6.34 -9.36 -2.32
N ALA A 386 7.18 -9.97 -1.47
CA ALA A 386 7.10 -11.38 -1.12
C ALA A 386 6.17 -11.68 0.07
N VAL A 387 6.09 -10.78 1.05
CA VAL A 387 5.36 -10.97 2.33
C VAL A 387 4.66 -9.67 2.76
N ASP A 388 3.75 -9.77 3.73
CA ASP A 388 3.00 -8.61 4.23
C ASP A 388 3.54 -8.07 5.57
N LEU A 389 4.52 -8.75 6.18
CA LEU A 389 5.10 -8.36 7.47
C LEU A 389 5.81 -6.99 7.41
N PRO A 390 5.66 -6.14 8.44
CA PRO A 390 6.45 -4.93 8.58
C PRO A 390 7.95 -5.22 8.75
N LEU A 391 8.78 -4.23 8.40
CA LEU A 391 10.23 -4.36 8.46
C LEU A 391 10.87 -3.60 9.63
N CYS A 392 11.85 -4.27 10.22
CA CYS A 392 12.85 -3.74 11.14
C CYS A 392 14.14 -3.56 10.33
N LEU A 393 14.50 -2.30 10.04
CA LEU A 393 15.61 -1.95 9.18
C LEU A 393 16.88 -1.86 10.03
N ASP A 394 17.83 -2.76 9.79
CA ASP A 394 19.04 -2.90 10.60
C ASP A 394 20.28 -2.41 9.85
N THR A 395 20.76 -1.21 10.22
CA THR A 395 22.04 -0.67 9.76
C THR A 395 22.54 0.42 10.71
N SER A 396 23.86 0.55 10.81
CA SER A 396 24.53 1.62 11.59
C SER A 396 24.87 2.87 10.76
N HIS A 397 24.59 2.84 9.45
CA HIS A 397 24.91 3.89 8.49
C HIS A 397 23.68 4.78 8.23
N VAL A 398 23.78 6.07 8.55
CA VAL A 398 22.68 7.06 8.38
C VAL A 398 22.21 7.12 6.92
N GLU A 399 23.14 7.08 5.97
CA GLU A 399 22.82 7.14 4.52
C GLU A 399 22.07 5.92 4.00
N VAL A 400 22.37 4.73 4.55
CA VAL A 400 21.67 3.47 4.21
C VAL A 400 20.28 3.50 4.83
N MET A 401 20.18 3.92 6.09
CA MET A 401 18.90 4.06 6.79
C MET A 401 17.98 5.08 6.11
N GLU A 402 18.50 6.23 5.69
CA GLU A 402 17.71 7.22 4.94
C GLU A 402 17.19 6.64 3.63
N ALA A 403 18.05 5.96 2.86
CA ALA A 403 17.65 5.36 1.59
C ALA A 403 16.57 4.29 1.76
N ALA A 404 16.70 3.46 2.80
CA ALA A 404 15.73 2.43 3.15
C ALA A 404 14.38 3.02 3.58
N LEU A 405 14.37 3.97 4.52
CA LEU A 405 13.16 4.62 5.01
C LEU A 405 12.44 5.41 3.91
N ARG A 406 13.20 6.00 2.99
CA ARG A 406 12.67 6.77 1.88
C ARG A 406 11.73 5.95 1.00
N ILE A 407 12.14 4.75 0.62
CA ILE A 407 11.35 3.87 -0.25
C ILE A 407 10.37 2.94 0.50
N TYR A 408 10.48 2.81 1.82
CA TYR A 408 9.67 1.82 2.56
C TYR A 408 8.17 2.21 2.63
N PRO A 409 7.23 1.42 2.06
CA PRO A 409 5.82 1.80 1.91
C PRO A 409 4.98 1.59 3.19
N GLY A 410 5.50 1.99 4.34
CA GLY A 410 4.84 1.82 5.63
C GLY A 410 5.53 2.56 6.77
N ARG A 411 5.22 2.17 8.01
CA ARG A 411 5.86 2.66 9.23
C ARG A 411 6.89 1.65 9.75
N ALA A 412 8.17 1.88 9.45
CA ALA A 412 9.25 0.97 9.79
C ALA A 412 9.64 1.03 11.28
N LEU A 413 10.40 0.01 11.72
CA LEU A 413 11.18 0.04 12.96
C LEU A 413 12.67 0.22 12.63
N ILE A 414 13.30 1.28 13.13
CA ILE A 414 14.75 1.52 12.98
C ILE A 414 15.51 0.68 14.01
N ASN A 415 16.44 -0.15 13.55
CA ASN A 415 17.37 -0.89 14.39
C ASN A 415 18.81 -0.40 14.12
N SER A 416 19.43 0.37 15.01
CA SER A 416 18.92 0.97 16.25
C SER A 416 19.54 2.36 16.46
N ILE A 417 19.01 3.12 17.43
CA ILE A 417 19.51 4.44 17.81
C ILE A 417 20.14 4.36 19.21
N SER A 418 21.42 4.68 19.30
CA SER A 418 22.18 4.73 20.56
C SER A 418 22.34 6.16 21.08
N ALA A 419 22.85 6.32 22.31
CA ALA A 419 23.20 7.61 22.92
C ALA A 419 24.55 8.17 22.42
N GLU A 420 24.91 7.91 21.17
CA GLU A 420 26.07 8.50 20.49
C GLU A 420 25.68 9.83 19.84
N GLU A 421 26.17 10.96 20.36
CA GLU A 421 25.72 12.30 19.96
C GLU A 421 25.68 12.54 18.44
N GLU A 422 26.74 12.18 17.72
CA GLU A 422 26.85 12.44 16.27
C GLU A 422 25.78 11.71 15.44
N LYS A 423 25.47 10.45 15.79
CA LYS A 423 24.52 9.62 15.03
C LYS A 423 23.09 9.72 15.55
N MET A 424 22.91 9.96 16.85
CA MET A 424 21.62 9.98 17.52
C MET A 424 20.69 11.03 16.90
N GLU A 425 21.14 12.28 16.78
CA GLU A 425 20.31 13.36 16.23
C GLU A 425 19.95 13.10 14.77
N ALA A 426 20.90 12.67 13.94
CA ALA A 426 20.66 12.35 12.54
C ALA A 426 19.61 11.24 12.38
N MET A 427 19.75 10.12 13.10
CA MET A 427 18.79 9.01 13.03
C MET A 427 17.40 9.39 13.56
N LEU A 428 17.30 10.20 14.63
CA LEU A 428 16.02 10.69 15.15
C LEU A 428 15.33 11.65 14.16
N GLN A 429 16.10 12.48 13.44
CA GLN A 429 15.55 13.31 12.37
C GLN A 429 15.02 12.46 11.21
N LEU A 430 15.67 11.35 10.86
CA LEU A 430 15.15 10.39 9.88
C LEU A 430 13.85 9.74 10.38
N ALA A 431 13.81 9.30 11.65
CA ALA A 431 12.61 8.74 12.27
C ALA A 431 11.43 9.72 12.17
N LYS A 432 11.65 10.99 12.49
CA LYS A 432 10.64 12.06 12.36
C LYS A 432 10.25 12.34 10.91
N LYS A 433 11.22 12.41 9.99
CA LYS A 433 10.99 12.75 8.58
C LYS A 433 10.07 11.73 7.92
N TYR A 434 10.33 10.44 8.16
CA TYR A 434 9.65 9.31 7.54
C TYR A 434 8.58 8.65 8.43
N GLY A 435 8.39 9.13 9.67
CA GLY A 435 7.36 8.65 10.60
C GLY A 435 7.65 7.28 11.24
N ALA A 436 8.90 6.84 11.27
CA ALA A 436 9.31 5.53 11.77
C ALA A 436 9.33 5.44 13.30
N MET A 437 9.09 4.23 13.82
CA MET A 437 9.47 3.87 15.19
C MET A 437 10.96 3.52 15.25
N PHE A 438 11.55 3.48 16.44
CA PHE A 438 12.97 3.16 16.59
C PHE A 438 13.26 2.32 17.84
N ILE A 439 14.29 1.49 17.74
CA ILE A 439 14.87 0.77 18.87
C ILE A 439 15.90 1.68 19.55
N THR A 440 15.68 2.03 20.80
CA THR A 440 16.65 2.70 21.67
C THR A 440 17.63 1.67 22.22
N LEU A 441 18.87 1.73 21.76
CA LEU A 441 19.97 0.90 22.25
C LEU A 441 20.70 1.65 23.38
N PRO A 442 20.76 1.14 24.63
CA PRO A 442 21.33 1.87 25.76
C PRO A 442 22.87 1.79 25.79
N LEU A 443 23.49 2.18 24.69
CA LEU A 443 24.92 2.27 24.44
C LEU A 443 25.29 3.73 24.20
N SER A 444 26.50 4.14 24.59
CA SER A 444 27.03 5.49 24.32
C SER A 444 28.38 5.43 23.61
N GLY A 445 28.94 6.59 23.25
CA GLY A 445 30.28 6.65 22.65
C GLY A 445 31.41 6.10 23.55
N ALA A 446 31.16 5.94 24.85
CA ALA A 446 32.08 5.28 25.79
C ALA A 446 31.97 3.74 25.79
N GLY A 447 30.99 3.17 25.08
CA GLY A 447 30.73 1.74 24.96
C GLY A 447 29.55 1.25 25.80
N LEU A 448 29.67 0.03 26.33
CA LEU A 448 28.63 -0.63 27.12
C LEU A 448 28.44 0.07 28.48
N PRO A 449 27.20 0.18 28.99
CA PRO A 449 26.95 0.69 30.32
C PRO A 449 27.55 -0.26 31.37
N LYS A 450 28.13 0.31 32.43
CA LYS A 450 28.77 -0.41 33.54
C LYS A 450 27.76 -1.02 34.51
N ASP A 451 26.59 -0.41 34.63
CA ASP A 451 25.53 -0.78 35.57
C ASP A 451 24.15 -0.38 35.03
N ILE A 452 23.11 -0.75 35.78
CA ILE A 452 21.73 -0.50 35.40
C ILE A 452 21.36 0.99 35.42
N GLU A 453 21.99 1.79 36.28
CA GLU A 453 21.69 3.22 36.38
C GLU A 453 22.24 3.99 35.18
N GLU A 454 23.45 3.65 34.73
CA GLU A 454 24.01 4.16 33.48
C GLU A 454 23.20 3.70 32.26
N LYS A 455 22.70 2.45 32.27
CA LYS A 455 21.77 1.95 31.25
C LYS A 455 20.47 2.79 31.21
N LYS A 456 19.84 3.04 32.37
CA LYS A 456 18.64 3.90 32.50
C LYS A 456 18.94 5.33 32.04
N GLN A 457 20.12 5.87 32.36
CA GLN A 457 20.54 7.19 31.90
C GLN A 457 20.58 7.26 30.37
N HIS A 458 21.25 6.31 29.70
CA HIS A 458 21.33 6.28 28.23
C HIS A 458 19.94 6.21 27.57
N ILE A 459 19.03 5.37 28.12
CA ILE A 459 17.64 5.29 27.63
C ILE A 459 16.97 6.67 27.69
N ASN A 460 17.02 7.32 28.85
CA ASN A 460 16.38 8.62 29.05
C ASN A 460 17.01 9.73 28.20
N THR A 461 18.31 9.67 27.92
CA THR A 461 18.98 10.61 27.02
C THR A 461 18.40 10.55 25.60
N VAL A 462 18.29 9.36 25.02
CA VAL A 462 17.72 9.18 23.66
C VAL A 462 16.25 9.60 23.64
N LEU A 463 15.45 9.17 24.63
CA LEU A 463 14.03 9.53 24.71
C LEU A 463 13.81 11.04 24.84
N SER A 464 14.61 11.71 25.68
CA SER A 464 14.50 13.16 25.87
C SER A 464 14.83 13.91 24.58
N LYS A 465 15.88 13.49 23.86
CA LYS A 465 16.23 14.08 22.56
C LYS A 465 15.16 13.82 21.51
N ALA A 466 14.57 12.63 21.48
CA ALA A 466 13.46 12.31 20.57
C ALA A 466 12.27 13.27 20.78
N VAL A 467 11.87 13.48 22.04
CA VAL A 467 10.78 14.41 22.39
C VAL A 467 11.13 15.87 22.05
N GLU A 468 12.37 16.30 22.30
CA GLU A 468 12.86 17.64 21.89
C GLU A 468 12.72 17.86 20.38
N LEU A 469 13.02 16.83 19.59
CA LEU A 469 12.88 16.87 18.14
C LEU A 469 11.42 16.74 17.67
N GLY A 470 10.46 16.47 18.55
CA GLY A 470 9.03 16.38 18.25
C GLY A 470 8.52 14.99 17.90
N LEU A 471 9.30 13.94 18.20
CA LEU A 471 8.79 12.56 18.26
C LEU A 471 8.02 12.35 19.56
N LYS A 472 7.20 11.30 19.60
CA LYS A 472 6.55 10.85 20.84
C LYS A 472 7.41 9.79 21.51
N LYS A 473 7.28 9.69 22.84
CA LYS A 473 7.97 8.65 23.61
C LYS A 473 7.57 7.26 23.13
N GLU A 474 6.30 7.11 22.73
CA GLU A 474 5.70 5.89 22.20
C GLU A 474 6.23 5.46 20.83
N ASP A 475 7.02 6.29 20.16
CA ASP A 475 7.74 5.92 18.94
C ASP A 475 8.97 5.04 19.23
N ALA A 476 9.35 4.92 20.51
CA ALA A 476 10.50 4.15 20.94
C ALA A 476 10.14 2.74 21.43
N VAL A 477 11.02 1.79 21.12
CA VAL A 477 11.13 0.45 21.72
C VAL A 477 12.49 0.38 22.40
N VAL A 478 12.59 -0.12 23.63
CA VAL A 478 13.90 -0.18 24.31
C VAL A 478 14.56 -1.54 24.15
N ASP A 479 15.79 -1.59 23.63
CA ASP A 479 16.59 -2.81 23.71
C ASP A 479 17.11 -2.98 25.15
N VAL A 480 16.88 -4.15 25.74
CA VAL A 480 17.33 -4.46 27.11
C VAL A 480 18.86 -4.64 27.21
N LEU A 481 19.55 -4.67 26.07
CA LEU A 481 20.97 -4.86 25.86
C LEU A 481 21.48 -6.13 26.56
N VAL A 482 21.21 -7.26 25.92
CA VAL A 482 21.57 -8.59 26.41
C VAL A 482 23.09 -8.79 26.33
N GLN A 483 23.71 -8.96 27.50
CA GLN A 483 25.09 -9.45 27.60
C GLN A 483 25.12 -10.96 27.84
N THR A 484 26.26 -11.58 27.54
CA THR A 484 26.45 -13.03 27.67
C THR A 484 26.63 -13.43 29.13
N VAL A 485 25.78 -14.34 29.64
CA VAL A 485 25.81 -14.80 31.04
C VAL A 485 27.12 -15.53 31.38
N GLY A 486 27.75 -16.17 30.39
CA GLY A 486 29.07 -16.78 30.56
C GLY A 486 30.20 -15.79 30.85
N ALA A 487 30.01 -14.50 30.54
CA ALA A 487 30.99 -13.44 30.80
C ALA A 487 30.59 -12.59 32.03
N GLU A 488 29.30 -12.27 32.17
CA GLU A 488 28.75 -11.48 33.28
C GLU A 488 27.59 -12.24 33.94
N GLY A 489 27.83 -12.78 35.13
CA GLY A 489 26.86 -13.63 35.82
C GLY A 489 25.54 -12.94 36.18
N THR A 490 25.54 -11.60 36.28
CA THR A 490 24.33 -10.81 36.57
C THR A 490 23.58 -10.33 35.33
N ALA A 491 24.07 -10.62 34.12
CA ALA A 491 23.53 -10.06 32.86
C ALA A 491 22.01 -10.29 32.69
N ALA A 492 21.52 -11.50 33.00
CA ALA A 492 20.10 -11.80 32.89
C ALA A 492 19.24 -10.99 33.88
N LEU A 493 19.72 -10.80 35.12
CA LEU A 493 19.02 -10.03 36.15
C LEU A 493 18.91 -8.55 35.76
N GLN A 494 20.00 -7.97 35.23
CA GLN A 494 19.99 -6.60 34.72
C GLN A 494 19.00 -6.43 33.55
N CYS A 495 18.86 -7.43 32.68
CA CYS A 495 17.86 -7.40 31.62
C CYS A 495 16.44 -7.38 32.20
N PHE A 496 16.14 -8.23 33.20
CA PHE A 496 14.82 -8.26 33.84
C PHE A 496 14.48 -6.93 34.53
N GLU A 497 15.44 -6.32 35.22
CA GLU A 497 15.25 -4.99 35.81
C GLU A 497 14.98 -3.92 34.73
N THR A 498 15.68 -3.99 33.59
CA THR A 498 15.44 -3.08 32.46
C THR A 498 14.03 -3.26 31.89
N ILE A 499 13.55 -4.51 31.76
CA ILE A 499 12.20 -4.83 31.29
C ILE A 499 11.14 -4.23 32.23
N GLU A 500 11.28 -4.47 33.54
CA GLU A 500 10.35 -3.96 34.54
C GLU A 500 10.37 -2.42 34.58
N TYR A 501 11.55 -1.80 34.51
CA TYR A 501 11.71 -0.35 34.41
C TYR A 501 10.95 0.22 33.19
N CYS A 502 11.16 -0.36 32.01
CA CYS A 502 10.52 0.13 30.79
C CYS A 502 9.01 -0.06 30.84
N LYS A 503 8.51 -1.18 31.35
CA LYS A 503 7.08 -1.46 31.42
C LYS A 503 6.36 -0.60 32.46
N TYR A 504 6.86 -0.56 33.69
CA TYR A 504 6.14 0.03 34.82
C TYR A 504 6.45 1.52 35.05
N GLU A 505 7.66 1.98 34.71
CA GLU A 505 8.02 3.39 34.87
C GLU A 505 7.93 4.15 33.55
N LEU A 506 8.41 3.56 32.45
CA LEU A 506 8.37 4.25 31.16
C LEU A 506 7.08 4.00 30.36
N GLY A 507 6.35 2.91 30.59
CA GLY A 507 5.22 2.54 29.74
C GLY A 507 5.64 2.23 28.28
N LEU A 508 6.84 1.68 28.09
CA LEU A 508 7.41 1.40 26.76
C LEU A 508 7.64 -0.09 26.51
N PRO A 509 7.47 -0.54 25.26
CA PRO A 509 7.79 -1.90 24.86
C PRO A 509 9.30 -2.14 24.89
N THR A 510 9.68 -3.39 25.05
CA THR A 510 11.07 -3.85 25.10
C THR A 510 11.36 -4.94 24.09
N VAL A 511 12.58 -4.91 23.56
CA VAL A 511 13.11 -5.89 22.61
C VAL A 511 14.45 -6.41 23.11
N CYS A 512 14.85 -7.58 22.63
CA CYS A 512 16.19 -8.10 22.90
C CYS A 512 16.73 -8.92 21.72
N GLY A 513 18.04 -8.84 21.47
CA GLY A 513 18.76 -9.80 20.65
C GLY A 513 18.94 -11.11 21.41
N LEU A 514 17.99 -12.05 21.28
CA LEU A 514 17.91 -13.22 22.16
C LEU A 514 19.16 -14.10 22.09
N SER A 515 19.77 -14.20 20.91
CA SER A 515 20.95 -15.04 20.68
C SER A 515 22.17 -14.63 21.51
N ASN A 516 22.25 -13.40 22.03
CA ASN A 516 23.42 -12.88 22.74
C ASN A 516 23.58 -13.43 24.17
N ILE A 517 22.48 -13.84 24.83
CA ILE A 517 22.49 -14.27 26.24
C ILE A 517 23.39 -15.50 26.46
N SER A 518 23.43 -16.39 25.46
CA SER A 518 24.10 -17.69 25.50
C SER A 518 25.34 -17.78 24.62
N PHE A 519 25.84 -16.66 24.10
CA PHE A 519 27.00 -16.68 23.20
C PHE A 519 28.19 -17.44 23.84
N GLY A 520 28.85 -18.31 23.08
CA GLY A 520 29.97 -19.13 23.58
C GLY A 520 29.61 -20.26 24.57
N MET A 521 28.34 -20.44 24.95
CA MET A 521 27.91 -21.50 25.86
C MET A 521 27.48 -22.78 25.10
N PRO A 522 27.61 -23.98 25.69
CA PRO A 522 27.01 -25.20 25.14
C PRO A 522 25.49 -25.19 25.26
N ASN A 523 24.79 -25.94 24.40
CA ASN A 523 23.34 -26.17 24.50
C ASN A 523 22.49 -24.87 24.57
N ARG A 524 22.91 -23.85 23.80
CA ARG A 524 22.37 -22.48 23.77
C ARG A 524 20.86 -22.38 23.72
N GLN A 525 20.20 -23.28 22.98
CA GLN A 525 18.75 -23.30 22.83
C GLN A 525 18.01 -23.34 24.18
N PHE A 526 18.47 -24.13 25.16
CA PHE A 526 17.79 -24.22 26.45
C PHE A 526 17.99 -22.94 27.28
N VAL A 527 19.18 -22.33 27.21
CA VAL A 527 19.46 -21.06 27.89
C VAL A 527 18.61 -19.95 27.29
N ASN A 528 18.57 -19.83 25.96
CA ASN A 528 17.77 -18.85 25.25
C ASN A 528 16.28 -18.99 25.58
N THR A 529 15.73 -20.20 25.47
CA THR A 529 14.31 -20.45 25.73
C THR A 529 13.96 -20.21 27.20
N THR A 530 14.79 -20.66 28.14
CA THR A 530 14.53 -20.43 29.59
C THR A 530 14.57 -18.93 29.90
N TYR A 531 15.59 -18.21 29.45
CA TYR A 531 15.68 -16.76 29.61
C TYR A 531 14.45 -16.08 29.02
N LEU A 532 14.05 -16.44 27.79
CA LEU A 532 12.90 -15.86 27.11
C LEU A 532 11.62 -16.02 27.94
N THR A 533 11.33 -17.23 28.44
CA THR A 533 10.11 -17.47 29.22
C THR A 533 10.05 -16.64 30.50
N ILE A 534 11.19 -16.48 31.18
CA ILE A 534 11.29 -15.61 32.36
C ILE A 534 11.13 -14.13 31.95
N ALA A 535 11.80 -13.70 30.88
CA ALA A 535 11.71 -12.34 30.38
C ALA A 535 10.27 -11.94 29.99
N VAL A 536 9.52 -12.83 29.33
CA VAL A 536 8.11 -12.63 28.99
C VAL A 536 7.26 -12.46 30.26
N SER A 537 7.53 -13.25 31.31
CA SER A 537 6.84 -13.11 32.60
C SER A 537 7.11 -11.75 33.28
N LYS A 538 8.26 -11.15 32.97
CA LYS A 538 8.67 -9.81 33.44
C LYS A 538 8.13 -8.66 32.59
N GLY A 539 7.55 -8.96 31.43
CA GLY A 539 6.96 -7.96 30.53
C GLY A 539 7.73 -7.70 29.24
N LEU A 540 8.67 -8.58 28.85
CA LEU A 540 9.32 -8.48 27.54
C LEU A 540 8.27 -8.58 26.44
N THR A 541 8.24 -7.61 25.53
CA THR A 541 7.24 -7.57 24.45
C THR A 541 7.71 -8.31 23.19
N MET A 542 8.99 -8.22 22.85
CA MET A 542 9.51 -8.74 21.58
C MET A 542 10.93 -9.30 21.73
N ALA A 543 11.36 -10.16 20.80
CA ALA A 543 12.78 -10.47 20.63
C ALA A 543 13.14 -10.63 19.14
N ILE A 544 14.36 -10.21 18.80
CA ILE A 544 15.01 -10.55 17.54
C ILE A 544 15.54 -11.97 17.69
N ALA A 545 14.93 -12.90 16.96
CA ALA A 545 15.18 -14.33 17.08
C ALA A 545 14.83 -15.10 15.81
N ASN A 546 15.33 -16.32 15.68
CA ASN A 546 14.98 -17.22 14.58
C ASN A 546 13.65 -17.94 14.87
N PRO A 547 12.56 -17.65 14.13
CA PRO A 547 11.25 -18.27 14.35
C PRO A 547 11.24 -19.78 14.01
N ASN A 548 12.26 -20.29 13.32
CA ASN A 548 12.35 -21.72 12.98
C ASN A 548 12.76 -22.59 14.19
N GLN A 549 13.12 -21.97 15.32
CA GLN A 549 13.38 -22.69 16.56
C GLN A 549 12.04 -23.03 17.23
N GLU A 550 11.50 -24.22 16.92
CA GLU A 550 10.20 -24.67 17.44
C GLU A 550 10.10 -24.55 18.96
N MET A 551 11.12 -25.01 19.70
CA MET A 551 11.13 -24.93 21.17
C MET A 551 10.93 -23.48 21.67
N LEU A 552 11.54 -22.50 21.01
CA LEU A 552 11.40 -21.08 21.35
C LEU A 552 9.96 -20.61 21.12
N MET A 553 9.40 -20.89 19.94
CA MET A 553 8.03 -20.46 19.57
C MET A 553 6.97 -21.06 20.50
N TYR A 554 7.09 -22.36 20.81
CA TYR A 554 6.15 -23.06 21.69
C TYR A 554 6.25 -22.55 23.13
N CYS A 555 7.45 -22.36 23.65
CA CYS A 555 7.63 -21.83 25.00
C CYS A 555 7.19 -20.37 25.12
N ALA A 556 7.35 -19.55 24.09
CA ALA A 556 6.81 -18.19 24.07
C ALA A 556 5.28 -18.18 24.13
N ALA A 557 4.61 -18.99 23.30
CA ALA A 557 3.15 -19.13 23.34
C ALA A 557 2.64 -19.73 24.66
N ALA A 558 3.37 -20.69 25.23
CA ALA A 558 3.07 -21.25 26.55
C ALA A 558 3.21 -20.19 27.65
N ALA A 559 4.27 -19.37 27.60
CA ALA A 559 4.47 -18.27 28.55
C ALA A 559 3.31 -17.26 28.46
N ASP A 560 2.91 -16.84 27.26
CA ASP A 560 1.74 -15.97 27.07
C ASP A 560 0.46 -16.60 27.67
N THR A 561 0.26 -17.91 27.48
CA THR A 561 -0.91 -18.64 28.01
C THR A 561 -0.89 -18.69 29.54
N LEU A 562 0.26 -18.99 30.14
CA LEU A 562 0.42 -19.05 31.61
C LEU A 562 0.28 -17.67 32.25
N MET A 563 0.63 -16.61 31.52
CA MET A 563 0.41 -15.22 31.93
C MET A 563 -1.03 -14.74 31.66
N ASN A 564 -1.91 -15.61 31.15
CA ASN A 564 -3.30 -15.32 30.83
C ASN A 564 -3.47 -14.09 29.91
N LYS A 565 -2.63 -13.98 28.89
CA LYS A 565 -2.75 -12.92 27.88
C LYS A 565 -3.93 -13.19 26.94
N GLU A 566 -4.55 -12.12 26.47
CA GLU A 566 -5.72 -12.20 25.59
C GLU A 566 -5.41 -12.98 24.30
N GLY A 567 -6.25 -13.96 23.97
CA GLY A 567 -6.10 -14.79 22.77
C GLY A 567 -4.91 -15.75 22.79
N ALA A 568 -4.20 -15.89 23.91
CA ALA A 568 -2.99 -16.71 24.01
C ALA A 568 -3.29 -18.21 24.03
N LEU A 569 -4.34 -18.62 24.73
CA LEU A 569 -4.76 -20.02 24.81
C LEU A 569 -5.16 -20.57 23.43
N GLU A 570 -5.89 -19.78 22.66
CA GLU A 570 -6.30 -20.11 21.29
C GLU A 570 -5.09 -20.23 20.37
N LYS A 571 -4.15 -19.27 20.45
CA LYS A 571 -2.88 -19.34 19.70
C LYS A 571 -2.10 -20.59 20.07
N TYR A 572 -1.96 -20.91 21.35
CA TYR A 572 -1.25 -22.10 21.81
C TYR A 572 -1.93 -23.39 21.35
N ALA A 573 -3.26 -23.48 21.47
CA ALA A 573 -4.04 -24.64 21.03
C ALA A 573 -3.98 -24.86 19.51
N SER A 574 -3.70 -23.82 18.72
CA SER A 574 -3.51 -23.92 17.27
C SER A 574 -2.13 -24.44 16.86
N LEU A 575 -1.17 -24.49 17.78
CA LEU A 575 0.16 -25.01 17.47
C LEU A 575 0.09 -26.53 17.21
N PRO A 576 0.84 -27.05 16.21
CA PRO A 576 0.89 -28.47 15.95
C PRO A 576 1.31 -29.25 17.20
N VAL A 577 0.66 -30.38 17.49
CA VAL A 577 1.11 -31.23 18.59
C VAL A 577 2.49 -31.78 18.24
N VAL A 578 3.50 -31.45 19.05
CA VAL A 578 4.81 -32.09 18.94
C VAL A 578 4.65 -33.50 19.46
N GLU A 579 4.40 -34.45 18.57
CA GLU A 579 4.57 -35.86 18.91
C GLU A 579 6.04 -36.06 19.28
N ALA A 580 6.30 -36.35 20.55
CA ALA A 580 7.63 -36.79 20.97
C ALA A 580 7.98 -38.00 20.10
N LYS A 581 8.92 -37.85 19.16
CA LYS A 581 9.53 -38.99 18.47
C LYS A 581 10.21 -39.84 19.54
N ALA A 582 9.48 -40.78 20.12
CA ALA A 582 10.06 -41.92 20.79
C ALA A 582 11.01 -42.55 19.78
N ALA A 583 12.27 -42.70 20.16
CA ALA A 583 13.24 -43.46 19.36
C ALA A 583 12.60 -44.79 18.92
N PRO A 584 12.79 -45.24 17.67
CA PRO A 584 11.98 -46.31 17.11
C PRO A 584 12.25 -47.62 17.85
N ALA A 585 11.25 -48.11 18.58
CA ALA A 585 11.03 -49.54 18.75
C ALA A 585 10.24 -50.03 17.52
N ALA A 586 10.74 -51.08 16.89
CA ALA A 586 10.24 -51.61 15.64
C ALA A 586 8.74 -51.99 15.67
N GLY A 587 8.01 -51.63 14.61
CA GLY A 587 6.89 -52.43 14.13
C GLY A 587 5.55 -51.71 13.95
N ALA A 588 5.03 -51.85 12.72
CA ALA A 588 3.64 -51.76 12.28
C ALA A 588 3.06 -50.38 11.91
N ALA A 589 2.26 -50.42 10.85
CA ALA A 589 1.88 -49.33 9.97
C ALA A 589 0.38 -48.98 10.04
N LYS A 590 0.07 -47.77 9.52
CA LYS A 590 -1.24 -47.23 9.06
C LYS A 590 -2.25 -46.86 10.17
N ALA A 591 -3.10 -45.82 10.05
CA ALA A 591 -3.61 -45.04 8.91
C ALA A 591 -4.10 -43.63 9.34
N SER A 592 -4.32 -42.78 8.33
CA SER A 592 -4.70 -41.35 8.26
C SER A 592 -6.18 -41.02 8.53
N ALA A 593 -6.44 -39.79 9.06
CA ALA A 593 -7.45 -38.77 8.62
C ALA A 593 -7.85 -37.81 9.79
N PRO A 594 -8.55 -36.67 9.57
CA PRO A 594 -8.22 -35.50 8.75
C PRO A 594 -8.15 -34.20 9.60
N SER A 595 -7.37 -33.22 9.15
CA SER A 595 -7.18 -31.91 9.80
C SER A 595 -8.07 -30.83 9.19
N GLY A 596 -8.88 -30.16 10.01
CA GLY A 596 -9.61 -28.94 9.66
C GLY A 596 -9.12 -27.76 10.49
N GLY A 597 -8.42 -26.82 9.85
CA GLY A 597 -7.99 -25.55 10.42
C GLY A 597 -7.60 -24.60 9.29
N LEU A 598 -8.33 -23.48 9.15
CA LEU A 598 -8.21 -22.52 8.06
C LEU A 598 -6.95 -21.66 8.23
N SER A 599 -5.93 -21.92 7.41
CA SER A 599 -4.85 -20.97 7.10
C SER A 599 -4.63 -20.92 5.59
N VAL A 600 -3.97 -19.87 5.10
CA VAL A 600 -3.74 -19.62 3.66
C VAL A 600 -2.79 -20.66 3.05
N SER A 601 -2.13 -21.50 3.85
CA SER A 601 -1.23 -22.57 3.39
C SER A 601 -1.91 -23.68 2.60
N ASN A 602 -3.23 -23.87 2.77
CA ASN A 602 -3.96 -24.97 2.09
C ASN A 602 -4.14 -24.74 0.57
N ALA A 603 -3.70 -23.60 0.02
CA ALA A 603 -3.76 -23.37 -1.43
C ALA A 603 -2.68 -24.16 -2.20
N CYS A 604 -1.62 -24.62 -1.52
CA CYS A 604 -0.48 -25.32 -2.13
C CYS A 604 -0.53 -26.85 -1.92
N ASP A 605 -1.48 -27.38 -1.15
CA ASP A 605 -1.58 -28.80 -0.86
C ASP A 605 -2.01 -29.58 -2.12
N GLY A 606 -1.07 -30.32 -2.71
CA GLY A 606 -1.30 -31.19 -3.87
C GLY A 606 -1.02 -30.55 -5.24
N VAL A 607 -0.44 -29.34 -5.29
CA VAL A 607 -0.05 -28.67 -6.55
C VAL A 607 1.44 -28.88 -6.82
N GLY A 608 1.83 -29.18 -8.06
CA GLY A 608 3.23 -29.50 -8.40
C GLY A 608 4.21 -28.30 -8.30
N PRO A 609 5.54 -28.52 -8.30
CA PRO A 609 6.55 -27.49 -8.03
C PRO A 609 6.50 -26.25 -8.94
N VAL A 610 6.17 -26.45 -10.22
CA VAL A 610 5.98 -25.35 -11.19
C VAL A 610 4.76 -24.49 -10.85
N ALA A 611 3.66 -25.11 -10.41
CA ALA A 611 2.47 -24.38 -9.99
C ALA A 611 2.73 -23.58 -8.70
N GLU A 612 3.48 -24.17 -7.76
CA GLU A 612 3.92 -23.46 -6.55
C GLU A 612 4.77 -22.24 -6.89
N CYS A 613 5.65 -22.32 -7.90
CA CYS A 613 6.41 -21.17 -8.37
C CYS A 613 5.52 -20.06 -8.92
N VAL A 614 4.43 -20.39 -9.63
CA VAL A 614 3.45 -19.39 -10.09
C VAL A 614 2.69 -18.79 -8.92
N ILE A 615 2.14 -19.63 -8.02
CA ILE A 615 1.38 -19.18 -6.85
C ILE A 615 2.21 -18.24 -5.98
N LYS A 616 3.49 -18.60 -5.75
CA LYS A 616 4.43 -17.82 -4.96
C LYS A 616 5.24 -16.82 -5.81
N GLY A 617 4.92 -16.56 -7.07
CA GLY A 617 5.63 -15.57 -7.91
C GLY A 617 7.16 -15.75 -8.00
N LYS A 618 7.68 -16.98 -7.94
CA LYS A 618 9.12 -17.31 -7.93
C LYS A 618 9.70 -17.33 -9.36
N LYS A 619 10.00 -16.15 -9.91
CA LYS A 619 10.51 -15.99 -11.28
C LYS A 619 11.81 -16.77 -11.55
N GLU A 620 12.81 -16.66 -10.67
CA GLU A 620 14.10 -17.33 -10.90
C GLU A 620 14.00 -18.86 -10.80
N GLN A 621 13.14 -19.36 -9.91
CA GLN A 621 13.02 -20.80 -9.66
C GLN A 621 12.18 -21.50 -10.74
N ILE A 622 11.20 -20.82 -11.36
CA ILE A 622 10.27 -21.46 -12.29
C ILE A 622 10.97 -22.11 -13.48
N VAL A 623 12.00 -21.46 -14.04
CA VAL A 623 12.78 -21.99 -15.17
C VAL A 623 13.47 -23.29 -14.81
N LYS A 624 14.03 -23.36 -13.59
CA LYS A 624 14.72 -24.56 -13.09
C LYS A 624 13.75 -25.72 -12.82
N GLU A 625 12.58 -25.43 -12.23
CA GLU A 625 11.57 -26.46 -11.98
C GLU A 625 10.98 -26.99 -13.29
N ILE A 626 10.70 -26.11 -14.27
CA ILE A 626 10.26 -26.52 -15.61
C ILE A 626 11.31 -27.42 -16.26
N GLN A 627 12.59 -27.05 -16.23
CA GLN A 627 13.67 -27.88 -16.77
C GLN A 627 13.73 -29.26 -16.10
N THR A 628 13.54 -29.31 -14.78
CA THR A 628 13.52 -30.57 -14.02
C THR A 628 12.37 -31.48 -14.46
N MET A 629 11.19 -30.92 -14.75
CA MET A 629 10.05 -31.68 -15.27
C MET A 629 10.26 -32.15 -16.72
N LEU A 630 10.87 -31.31 -17.56
CA LEU A 630 11.24 -31.68 -18.93
C LEU A 630 12.28 -32.80 -18.96
N ASP A 631 13.31 -32.71 -18.11
CA ASP A 631 14.34 -33.74 -17.95
C ASP A 631 13.75 -35.05 -17.43
N ALA A 632 12.67 -34.98 -16.65
CA ALA A 632 11.89 -36.13 -16.19
C ALA A 632 10.93 -36.69 -17.27
N GLY A 633 10.86 -36.08 -18.46
CA GLY A 633 10.06 -36.54 -19.60
C GLY A 633 8.60 -36.11 -19.58
N VAL A 634 8.22 -35.11 -18.76
CA VAL A 634 6.85 -34.55 -18.75
C VAL A 634 6.60 -33.79 -20.05
N ASN A 635 5.41 -33.94 -20.62
CA ASN A 635 5.03 -33.27 -21.86
C ASN A 635 4.95 -31.74 -21.63
N PRO A 636 5.57 -30.89 -22.47
CA PRO A 636 5.43 -29.43 -22.41
C PRO A 636 3.99 -28.91 -22.28
N GLN A 637 3.04 -29.53 -22.99
CA GLN A 637 1.62 -29.17 -22.93
C GLN A 637 1.01 -29.49 -21.55
N GLU A 638 1.40 -30.61 -20.95
CA GLU A 638 0.97 -31.01 -19.61
C GLU A 638 1.52 -30.03 -18.55
N ILE A 639 2.76 -29.55 -18.70
CA ILE A 639 3.33 -28.52 -17.82
C ILE A 639 2.50 -27.23 -17.89
N ILE A 640 2.02 -26.85 -19.08
CA ILE A 640 1.16 -25.67 -19.24
C ILE A 640 -0.19 -25.89 -18.55
N GLU A 641 -0.92 -26.95 -18.90
CA GLU A 641 -2.30 -27.18 -18.45
C GLU A 641 -2.38 -27.55 -16.96
N GLU A 642 -1.52 -28.45 -16.50
CA GLU A 642 -1.59 -29.02 -15.16
C GLU A 642 -0.77 -28.25 -14.12
N HIS A 643 0.14 -27.36 -14.53
CA HIS A 643 0.96 -26.60 -13.60
C HIS A 643 0.85 -25.09 -13.77
N LEU A 644 1.17 -24.53 -14.95
CA LEU A 644 1.17 -23.07 -15.13
C LEU A 644 -0.24 -22.48 -15.03
N ILE A 645 -1.19 -23.03 -15.79
CA ILE A 645 -2.59 -22.58 -15.79
C ILE A 645 -3.23 -22.83 -14.41
N LYS A 646 -3.04 -24.02 -13.81
CA LYS A 646 -3.56 -24.27 -12.45
C LYS A 646 -2.98 -23.29 -11.42
N GLY A 647 -1.69 -22.98 -11.52
CA GLY A 647 -1.03 -22.01 -10.65
C GLY A 647 -1.68 -20.62 -10.73
N ILE A 648 -1.86 -20.08 -11.95
CA ILE A 648 -2.46 -18.75 -12.11
C ILE A 648 -3.95 -18.72 -11.75
N ASN A 649 -4.68 -19.82 -11.94
CA ASN A 649 -6.07 -19.95 -11.49
C ASN A 649 -6.15 -19.83 -9.97
N VAL A 650 -5.26 -20.49 -9.23
CA VAL A 650 -5.19 -20.36 -7.76
C VAL A 650 -4.84 -18.93 -7.34
N VAL A 651 -3.91 -18.26 -8.03
CA VAL A 651 -3.60 -16.84 -7.78
C VAL A 651 -4.84 -15.97 -8.00
N GLY A 652 -5.58 -16.18 -9.09
CA GLY A 652 -6.85 -15.50 -9.37
C GLY A 652 -7.90 -15.77 -8.30
N GLU A 653 -8.08 -17.01 -7.88
CA GLU A 653 -8.99 -17.35 -6.78
C GLU A 653 -8.59 -16.71 -5.44
N LEU A 654 -7.29 -16.63 -5.14
CA LEU A 654 -6.80 -15.98 -3.93
C LEU A 654 -7.00 -14.47 -4.00
N TYR A 655 -6.90 -13.87 -5.18
CA TYR A 655 -7.24 -12.47 -5.43
C TYR A 655 -8.75 -12.21 -5.27
N ASP A 656 -9.61 -13.04 -5.87
CA ASP A 656 -11.07 -12.98 -5.72
C ASP A 656 -11.50 -13.14 -4.24
N LYS A 657 -10.82 -14.03 -3.51
CA LYS A 657 -11.02 -14.25 -2.05
C LYS A 657 -10.36 -13.17 -1.19
N LYS A 658 -9.78 -12.12 -1.78
CA LYS A 658 -9.13 -10.99 -1.10
C LYS A 658 -7.99 -11.39 -0.16
N LYS A 659 -7.36 -12.52 -0.46
CA LYS A 659 -6.16 -13.02 0.24
C LYS A 659 -4.90 -12.55 -0.45
N TYR A 660 -4.91 -12.48 -1.78
CA TYR A 660 -3.84 -11.86 -2.57
C TYR A 660 -4.29 -10.49 -3.05
N PHE A 661 -3.33 -9.58 -3.23
CA PHE A 661 -3.55 -8.24 -3.78
C PHE A 661 -2.84 -8.12 -5.14
N LEU A 662 -2.96 -6.96 -5.76
CA LEU A 662 -2.38 -6.68 -7.07
C LEU A 662 -0.89 -7.06 -7.19
N PRO A 663 -0.03 -6.81 -6.18
CA PRO A 663 1.38 -7.20 -6.25
C PRO A 663 1.58 -8.72 -6.43
N GLN A 664 0.86 -9.53 -5.66
CA GLN A 664 0.97 -10.99 -5.73
C GLN A 664 0.41 -11.53 -7.05
N LEU A 665 -0.67 -10.94 -7.57
CA LEU A 665 -1.23 -11.29 -8.87
C LEU A 665 -0.24 -11.02 -10.01
N ILE A 666 0.40 -9.84 -10.01
CA ILE A 666 1.43 -9.47 -10.99
C ILE A 666 2.68 -10.34 -10.84
N ALA A 667 3.11 -10.63 -9.61
CA ALA A 667 4.26 -11.50 -9.36
C ALA A 667 4.02 -12.92 -9.91
N GLY A 668 2.84 -13.48 -9.69
CA GLY A 668 2.44 -14.78 -10.23
C GLY A 668 2.32 -14.77 -11.76
N ALA A 669 1.71 -13.73 -12.33
CA ALA A 669 1.61 -13.54 -13.77
C ALA A 669 2.97 -13.46 -14.45
N ASN A 670 3.90 -12.68 -13.89
CA ASN A 670 5.27 -12.56 -14.41
C ASN A 670 6.05 -13.88 -14.30
N ALA A 671 5.87 -14.63 -13.21
CA ALA A 671 6.48 -15.95 -13.08
C ALA A 671 5.95 -16.90 -14.16
N MET A 672 4.64 -16.91 -14.39
CA MET A 672 4.01 -17.68 -15.46
C MET A 672 4.51 -17.28 -16.85
N GLU A 673 4.60 -15.98 -17.15
CA GLU A 673 5.10 -15.48 -18.44
C GLU A 673 6.54 -15.96 -18.71
N LEU A 674 7.42 -15.85 -17.72
CA LEU A 674 8.80 -16.35 -17.82
C LEU A 674 8.83 -17.87 -18.03
N GLY A 675 7.97 -18.62 -17.35
CA GLY A 675 7.80 -20.05 -17.55
C GLY A 675 7.30 -20.40 -18.95
N MET A 676 6.30 -19.67 -19.45
CA MET A 676 5.74 -19.85 -20.79
C MET A 676 6.79 -19.60 -21.87
N LYS A 677 7.56 -18.52 -21.74
CA LYS A 677 8.66 -18.18 -22.64
C LYS A 677 9.75 -19.26 -22.72
N HIS A 678 9.95 -20.02 -21.64
CA HIS A 678 10.87 -21.16 -21.62
C HIS A 678 10.29 -22.40 -22.31
N ILE A 679 8.97 -22.59 -22.27
CA ILE A 679 8.27 -23.74 -22.86
C ILE A 679 7.94 -23.53 -24.34
N GLU A 680 7.62 -22.30 -24.76
CA GLU A 680 7.22 -21.94 -26.13
C GLU A 680 8.11 -22.55 -27.23
N PRO A 681 9.46 -22.50 -27.14
CA PRO A 681 10.32 -23.09 -28.17
C PRO A 681 10.23 -24.62 -28.30
N LEU A 682 9.71 -25.29 -27.27
CA LEU A 682 9.62 -26.76 -27.20
C LEU A 682 8.28 -27.29 -27.75
N LEU A 683 7.30 -26.41 -27.96
CA LEU A 683 6.01 -26.70 -28.58
C LEU A 683 6.17 -26.72 -30.12
N ALA A 684 6.94 -27.66 -30.65
CA ALA A 684 7.09 -27.81 -32.10
C ALA A 684 5.75 -28.25 -32.73
N SER A 685 5.09 -27.33 -33.43
CA SER A 685 4.05 -27.57 -34.46
C SER A 685 3.01 -28.65 -34.12
N SER A 686 2.43 -28.60 -32.93
CA SER A 686 1.07 -29.10 -32.75
C SER A 686 0.13 -28.01 -33.23
N ASP A 687 -0.79 -28.32 -34.14
CA ASP A 687 -1.95 -27.47 -34.47
C ASP A 687 -2.68 -27.14 -33.16
N SER A 688 -2.27 -26.06 -32.48
CA SER A 688 -3.06 -25.50 -31.40
C SER A 688 -4.29 -24.93 -32.08
N GLU A 689 -5.48 -25.41 -31.69
CA GLU A 689 -6.74 -24.77 -32.07
C GLU A 689 -6.57 -23.26 -31.92
N ALA A 690 -6.94 -22.50 -32.96
CA ALA A 690 -6.79 -21.06 -32.98
C ALA A 690 -7.52 -20.48 -31.76
N LYS A 691 -6.77 -20.04 -30.75
CA LYS A 691 -7.31 -19.45 -29.54
C LYS A 691 -7.94 -18.09 -29.89
N ALA A 692 -9.01 -17.73 -29.19
CA ALA A 692 -9.79 -16.54 -29.50
C ALA A 692 -8.91 -15.28 -29.55
N LYS A 693 -9.12 -14.45 -30.57
CA LYS A 693 -8.41 -13.18 -30.76
C LYS A 693 -9.16 -12.06 -30.08
N ILE A 694 -8.45 -11.30 -29.25
CA ILE A 694 -9.03 -10.26 -28.41
C ILE A 694 -8.32 -8.93 -28.70
N VAL A 695 -9.08 -7.94 -29.14
CA VAL A 695 -8.61 -6.55 -29.19
C VAL A 695 -9.01 -5.87 -27.90
N ILE A 696 -8.07 -5.24 -27.21
CA ILE A 696 -8.35 -4.54 -25.94
C ILE A 696 -7.82 -3.10 -25.99
N ALA A 697 -8.61 -2.16 -25.47
CA ALA A 697 -8.29 -0.73 -25.46
C ALA A 697 -8.94 0.00 -24.29
N THR A 698 -8.33 1.10 -23.83
CA THR A 698 -9.11 2.13 -23.13
C THR A 698 -9.72 3.04 -24.18
N VAL A 699 -10.95 3.45 -23.93
CA VAL A 699 -11.72 4.26 -24.88
C VAL A 699 -11.14 5.67 -25.02
N GLU A 700 -11.48 6.35 -26.11
CA GLU A 700 -11.05 7.71 -26.41
C GLU A 700 -11.23 8.67 -25.22
N GLY A 701 -10.24 9.52 -24.98
CA GLY A 701 -10.16 10.43 -23.86
C GLY A 701 -9.90 9.77 -22.51
N ASP A 702 -9.92 8.43 -22.39
CA ASP A 702 -9.54 7.72 -21.17
C ASP A 702 -8.12 7.20 -21.26
N ILE A 703 -7.30 7.66 -20.33
CA ILE A 703 -5.86 7.44 -20.26
C ILE A 703 -5.48 6.51 -19.10
N HIS A 704 -6.46 5.96 -18.38
CA HIS A 704 -6.25 5.06 -17.27
C HIS A 704 -6.28 3.61 -17.76
N ASP A 705 -5.11 2.98 -17.79
CA ASP A 705 -4.91 1.70 -18.46
C ASP A 705 -4.52 0.56 -17.50
N ILE A 706 -4.40 0.82 -16.20
CA ILE A 706 -4.00 -0.19 -15.21
C ILE A 706 -4.94 -1.41 -15.25
N GLY A 707 -6.26 -1.19 -15.19
CA GLY A 707 -7.25 -2.28 -15.24
C GLY A 707 -7.20 -3.04 -16.56
N LYS A 708 -7.10 -2.32 -17.69
CA LYS A 708 -6.94 -2.91 -19.03
C LYS A 708 -5.66 -3.76 -19.11
N ASN A 709 -4.52 -3.25 -18.66
CA ASN A 709 -3.24 -3.94 -18.67
C ASN A 709 -3.32 -5.24 -17.86
N LEU A 710 -4.02 -5.20 -16.71
CA LEU A 710 -4.25 -6.39 -15.89
C LEU A 710 -5.11 -7.44 -16.62
N VAL A 711 -6.23 -7.03 -17.23
CA VAL A 711 -7.09 -7.91 -18.04
C VAL A 711 -6.30 -8.49 -19.22
N ALA A 712 -5.54 -7.66 -19.93
CA ALA A 712 -4.71 -8.08 -21.07
C ALA A 712 -3.66 -9.11 -20.65
N LEU A 713 -2.97 -8.87 -19.53
CA LEU A 713 -1.98 -9.78 -18.95
C LEU A 713 -2.62 -11.12 -18.56
N MET A 714 -3.77 -11.09 -17.89
CA MET A 714 -4.49 -12.31 -17.51
C MET A 714 -4.95 -13.09 -18.76
N LEU A 715 -5.55 -12.43 -19.75
CA LEU A 715 -5.99 -13.10 -20.98
C LEU A 715 -4.80 -13.72 -21.74
N LYS A 716 -3.66 -13.03 -21.86
CA LYS A 716 -2.43 -13.59 -22.44
C LYS A 716 -1.96 -14.83 -21.69
N ASN A 717 -2.00 -14.80 -20.36
CA ASN A 717 -1.60 -15.92 -19.52
C ASN A 717 -2.51 -17.15 -19.69
N TYR A 718 -3.81 -16.95 -19.96
CA TYR A 718 -4.72 -18.06 -20.33
C TYR A 718 -4.55 -18.51 -21.80
N GLY A 719 -3.61 -17.89 -22.53
CA GLY A 719 -3.20 -18.24 -23.88
C GLY A 719 -4.02 -17.57 -24.98
N PHE A 720 -4.89 -16.60 -24.67
CA PHE A 720 -5.60 -15.84 -25.70
C PHE A 720 -4.62 -14.96 -26.51
N GLU A 721 -4.91 -14.76 -27.79
CA GLU A 721 -4.16 -13.82 -28.62
C GLU A 721 -4.68 -12.39 -28.35
N VAL A 722 -3.98 -11.64 -27.50
CA VAL A 722 -4.40 -10.30 -27.08
C VAL A 722 -3.63 -9.22 -27.82
N ILE A 723 -4.35 -8.43 -28.60
CA ILE A 723 -3.86 -7.24 -29.29
C ILE A 723 -4.27 -6.02 -28.47
N ASP A 724 -3.30 -5.47 -27.77
CA ASP A 724 -3.47 -4.31 -26.92
C ASP A 724 -3.22 -3.03 -27.72
N LEU A 725 -4.28 -2.24 -27.95
CA LEU A 725 -4.21 -0.97 -28.65
C LEU A 725 -3.72 0.18 -27.74
N GLY A 726 -3.51 -0.10 -26.46
CA GLY A 726 -3.09 0.87 -25.48
C GLY A 726 -4.26 1.69 -24.97
N LYS A 727 -4.03 2.99 -24.83
CA LYS A 727 -4.93 3.92 -24.17
C LYS A 727 -5.27 5.12 -25.03
N ASP A 728 -6.37 5.80 -24.70
CA ASP A 728 -6.91 6.92 -25.46
C ASP A 728 -7.12 6.54 -26.94
N VAL A 729 -7.86 5.44 -27.17
CA VAL A 729 -7.99 4.87 -28.50
C VAL A 729 -9.33 5.28 -29.13
N PRO A 730 -9.34 5.96 -30.29
CA PRO A 730 -10.55 6.30 -31.01
C PRO A 730 -11.36 5.07 -31.42
N ALA A 731 -12.69 5.20 -31.42
CA ALA A 731 -13.59 4.10 -31.77
C ALA A 731 -13.32 3.50 -33.16
N GLU A 732 -12.98 4.35 -34.15
CA GLU A 732 -12.63 3.88 -35.50
C GLU A 732 -11.42 2.96 -35.49
N THR A 733 -10.35 3.34 -34.79
CA THR A 733 -9.12 2.54 -34.66
C THR A 733 -9.40 1.18 -34.02
N ILE A 734 -10.24 1.14 -32.98
CA ILE A 734 -10.60 -0.11 -32.30
C ILE A 734 -11.34 -1.05 -33.27
N ILE A 735 -12.35 -0.54 -33.97
CA ILE A 735 -13.14 -1.36 -34.88
C ILE A 735 -12.34 -1.77 -36.12
N ASP A 736 -11.55 -0.86 -36.69
CA ASP A 736 -10.72 -1.16 -37.85
C ASP A 736 -9.69 -2.24 -37.52
N LYS A 737 -9.06 -2.17 -36.33
CA LYS A 737 -8.16 -3.24 -35.90
C LYS A 737 -8.88 -4.55 -35.65
N ALA A 738 -10.04 -4.52 -35.00
CA ALA A 738 -10.84 -5.72 -34.74
C ALA A 738 -11.25 -6.42 -36.04
N VAL A 739 -11.61 -5.67 -37.08
CA VAL A 739 -11.92 -6.20 -38.41
C VAL A 739 -10.67 -6.70 -39.13
N GLU A 740 -9.55 -5.96 -39.06
CA GLU A 740 -8.27 -6.34 -39.69
C GLU A 740 -7.76 -7.70 -39.19
N VAL A 741 -7.84 -7.93 -37.87
CA VAL A 741 -7.30 -9.14 -37.23
C VAL A 741 -8.32 -10.26 -37.09
N ASP A 742 -9.56 -10.01 -37.53
CA ASP A 742 -10.70 -10.92 -37.43
C ASP A 742 -10.99 -11.33 -35.96
N ALA A 743 -11.02 -10.32 -35.07
CA ALA A 743 -11.17 -10.50 -33.63
C ALA A 743 -12.50 -11.16 -33.26
N ASP A 744 -12.47 -11.97 -32.20
CA ASP A 744 -13.65 -12.60 -31.61
C ASP A 744 -14.25 -11.73 -30.50
N ILE A 745 -13.39 -11.00 -29.76
CA ILE A 745 -13.80 -10.12 -28.67
C ILE A 745 -13.13 -8.75 -28.77
N ILE A 746 -13.89 -7.70 -28.45
CA ILE A 746 -13.39 -6.35 -28.18
C ILE A 746 -13.59 -6.07 -26.69
N GLY A 747 -12.51 -5.86 -25.95
CA GLY A 747 -12.55 -5.45 -24.55
C GLY A 747 -12.34 -3.95 -24.41
N LEU A 748 -13.28 -3.26 -23.77
CA LEU A 748 -13.21 -1.81 -23.54
C LEU A 748 -13.07 -1.49 -22.06
N SER A 749 -12.20 -0.54 -21.74
CA SER A 749 -12.01 -0.05 -20.37
C SER A 749 -12.18 1.47 -20.28
N ALA A 750 -12.79 1.94 -19.19
CA ALA A 750 -12.86 3.35 -18.79
C ALA A 750 -12.81 3.47 -17.26
N LEU A 751 -12.03 4.42 -16.75
CA LEU A 751 -11.99 4.76 -15.33
C LEU A 751 -12.83 6.01 -15.02
N MET A 752 -12.85 6.98 -15.93
CA MET A 752 -13.52 8.25 -15.69
C MET A 752 -14.99 8.19 -16.10
N THR A 753 -15.86 8.81 -15.30
CA THR A 753 -17.28 9.00 -15.67
C THR A 753 -17.47 9.92 -16.87
N THR A 754 -16.44 10.68 -17.21
CA THR A 754 -16.39 11.61 -18.34
C THR A 754 -16.15 10.92 -19.68
N THR A 755 -15.57 9.72 -19.67
CA THR A 755 -15.11 8.97 -20.85
C THR A 755 -15.91 7.69 -21.09
N MET A 756 -16.64 7.19 -20.08
CA MET A 756 -17.42 5.95 -20.18
C MET A 756 -18.34 5.89 -21.40
N MET A 757 -18.89 7.03 -21.84
CA MET A 757 -19.76 7.11 -23.01
C MET A 757 -19.08 6.80 -24.34
N ARG A 758 -17.75 6.84 -24.40
CA ARG A 758 -17.00 6.41 -25.58
C ARG A 758 -17.12 4.92 -25.83
N MET A 759 -17.52 4.12 -24.82
CA MET A 759 -17.87 2.71 -25.03
C MET A 759 -19.11 2.56 -25.92
N ASP A 760 -20.12 3.41 -25.75
CA ASP A 760 -21.33 3.41 -26.57
C ASP A 760 -21.02 3.80 -28.04
N ASP A 761 -20.08 4.74 -28.23
CA ASP A 761 -19.57 5.09 -29.58
C ASP A 761 -18.98 3.87 -30.29
N VAL A 762 -18.16 3.06 -29.59
CA VAL A 762 -17.59 1.81 -30.12
C VAL A 762 -18.69 0.78 -30.42
N VAL A 763 -19.63 0.56 -29.51
CA VAL A 763 -20.72 -0.42 -29.70
C VAL A 763 -21.60 -0.06 -30.90
N LYS A 764 -21.95 1.23 -31.05
CA LYS A 764 -22.72 1.72 -32.21
C LYS A 764 -21.93 1.58 -33.50
N LEU A 765 -20.64 1.92 -33.48
CA LEU A 765 -19.79 1.81 -34.67
C LEU A 765 -19.59 0.36 -35.11
N ALA A 766 -19.40 -0.56 -34.16
CA ALA A 766 -19.31 -2.00 -34.43
C ALA A 766 -20.55 -2.53 -35.16
N LYS A 767 -21.75 -2.15 -34.68
CA LYS A 767 -23.03 -2.51 -35.32
C LYS A 767 -23.15 -1.93 -36.72
N ASN A 768 -22.76 -0.66 -36.92
CA ASN A 768 -22.80 0.00 -38.22
C ASN A 768 -21.83 -0.61 -39.25
N LYS A 769 -20.63 -1.02 -38.81
CA LYS A 769 -19.63 -1.67 -39.66
C LYS A 769 -19.82 -3.19 -39.82
N GLY A 770 -20.82 -3.78 -39.14
CA GLY A 770 -21.05 -5.22 -39.17
C GLY A 770 -19.92 -6.04 -38.55
N CYS A 771 -19.24 -5.48 -37.54
CA CYS A 771 -18.20 -6.19 -36.80
C CYS A 771 -18.81 -7.39 -36.07
N ARG A 772 -18.20 -8.57 -36.23
CA ARG A 772 -18.70 -9.83 -35.63
C ARG A 772 -18.25 -10.04 -34.18
N ALA A 773 -17.24 -9.28 -33.74
CA ALA A 773 -16.64 -9.44 -32.43
C ALA A 773 -17.63 -9.08 -31.32
N GLN A 774 -17.69 -9.88 -30.26
CA GLN A 774 -18.48 -9.57 -29.08
C GLN A 774 -17.79 -8.49 -28.25
N ILE A 775 -18.55 -7.52 -27.75
CA ILE A 775 -18.00 -6.38 -27.02
C ILE A 775 -18.24 -6.59 -25.53
N ILE A 776 -17.14 -6.67 -24.78
CA ILE A 776 -17.18 -6.68 -23.31
C ILE A 776 -16.65 -5.36 -22.76
N ILE A 777 -17.24 -4.90 -21.66
CA ILE A 777 -16.88 -3.62 -21.04
C ILE A 777 -16.54 -3.79 -19.56
N GLY A 778 -15.67 -2.92 -19.04
CA GLY A 778 -15.32 -2.88 -17.62
C GLY A 778 -14.62 -1.58 -17.21
N GLY A 779 -14.34 -1.45 -15.91
CA GLY A 779 -13.69 -0.28 -15.33
C GLY A 779 -14.45 0.29 -14.12
N ALA A 780 -13.80 1.16 -13.34
CA ALA A 780 -14.30 1.54 -12.01
C ALA A 780 -15.65 2.28 -12.03
N CYS A 781 -15.95 3.01 -13.10
CA CYS A 781 -17.22 3.70 -13.29
C CYS A 781 -18.29 2.85 -13.99
N ILE A 782 -18.01 1.58 -14.31
CA ILE A 782 -18.85 0.71 -15.14
C ILE A 782 -19.54 -0.36 -14.29
N ASN A 783 -20.81 -0.66 -14.62
CA ASN A 783 -21.61 -1.70 -13.98
C ASN A 783 -22.46 -2.48 -15.01
N GLU A 784 -23.11 -3.55 -14.56
CA GLU A 784 -23.98 -4.38 -15.40
C GLU A 784 -25.13 -3.56 -16.05
N SER A 785 -25.69 -2.59 -15.32
CA SER A 785 -26.76 -1.71 -15.85
C SER A 785 -26.29 -0.94 -17.07
N PHE A 786 -25.07 -0.38 -17.03
CA PHE A 786 -24.49 0.37 -18.14
C PHE A 786 -24.25 -0.53 -19.37
N LYS A 787 -23.82 -1.77 -19.16
CA LYS A 787 -23.67 -2.76 -20.23
C LYS A 787 -25.00 -3.03 -20.93
N ASP A 788 -26.08 -3.21 -20.17
CA ASP A 788 -27.42 -3.43 -20.74
C ASP A 788 -27.93 -2.19 -21.49
N GLU A 789 -27.67 -0.99 -20.97
CA GLU A 789 -28.05 0.29 -21.58
C GLU A 789 -27.40 0.52 -22.95
N ILE A 790 -26.08 0.30 -23.05
CA ILE A 790 -25.36 0.48 -24.33
C ILE A 790 -25.47 -0.74 -25.25
N ASN A 791 -26.11 -1.82 -24.77
CA ASN A 791 -26.23 -3.11 -25.47
C ASN A 791 -24.87 -3.72 -25.84
N ALA A 792 -23.93 -3.74 -24.88
CA ALA A 792 -22.71 -4.53 -24.97
C ALA A 792 -22.99 -6.00 -24.62
N ASP A 793 -22.16 -6.93 -25.11
CA ASP A 793 -22.36 -8.36 -24.97
C ASP A 793 -22.04 -8.89 -23.56
N GLY A 794 -21.19 -8.18 -22.79
CA GLY A 794 -20.82 -8.59 -21.45
C GLY A 794 -20.19 -7.50 -20.60
N TYR A 795 -20.31 -7.65 -19.29
CA TYR A 795 -19.68 -6.78 -18.29
C TYR A 795 -18.76 -7.62 -17.40
N SER A 796 -17.60 -7.07 -17.07
CA SER A 796 -16.75 -7.61 -16.01
C SER A 796 -16.44 -6.56 -14.94
N ALA A 797 -16.59 -6.98 -13.69
CA ALA A 797 -16.26 -6.16 -12.52
C ALA A 797 -14.75 -6.11 -12.25
N ASP A 798 -14.01 -7.18 -12.61
CA ASP A 798 -12.58 -7.30 -12.37
C ASP A 798 -11.88 -8.13 -13.46
N ALA A 799 -10.57 -8.30 -13.33
CA ALA A 799 -9.76 -8.99 -14.34
C ALA A 799 -9.97 -10.52 -14.36
N ALA A 800 -10.29 -11.13 -13.21
CA ALA A 800 -10.51 -12.58 -13.14
C ALA A 800 -11.87 -12.97 -13.75
N GLU A 801 -12.93 -12.20 -13.44
CA GLU A 801 -14.24 -12.36 -14.06
C GLU A 801 -14.19 -12.08 -15.57
N ALA A 802 -13.28 -11.20 -16.03
CA ALA A 802 -13.15 -10.91 -17.46
C ALA A 802 -12.70 -12.14 -18.23
N VAL A 803 -11.76 -12.92 -17.67
CA VAL A 803 -11.32 -14.19 -18.26
C VAL A 803 -12.47 -15.21 -18.30
N LYS A 804 -13.21 -15.37 -17.19
CA LYS A 804 -14.36 -16.28 -17.11
C LYS A 804 -15.48 -15.88 -18.08
N LEU A 805 -15.69 -14.57 -18.26
CA LEU A 805 -16.65 -14.02 -19.21
C LEU A 805 -16.24 -14.34 -20.65
N VAL A 806 -14.98 -14.11 -21.01
CA VAL A 806 -14.42 -14.45 -22.32
C VAL A 806 -14.59 -15.93 -22.63
N GLN A 807 -14.22 -16.82 -21.71
CA GLN A 807 -14.38 -18.27 -21.87
C GLN A 807 -15.84 -18.66 -22.12
N ARG A 808 -16.76 -18.08 -21.35
CA ARG A 808 -18.21 -18.33 -21.48
C ARG A 808 -18.77 -17.87 -22.82
N LEU A 809 -18.35 -16.70 -23.30
CA LEU A 809 -18.76 -16.13 -24.59
C LEU A 809 -18.23 -16.98 -25.75
N MET A 810 -16.98 -17.44 -25.66
CA MET A 810 -16.35 -18.29 -26.66
C MET A 810 -16.74 -19.78 -26.57
N LYS A 811 -17.45 -20.18 -25.50
CA LYS A 811 -17.81 -21.58 -25.19
C LYS A 811 -16.59 -22.51 -25.04
N ILE A 812 -15.52 -21.99 -24.43
CA ILE A 812 -14.26 -22.69 -24.16
C ILE A 812 -14.24 -23.15 -22.70
#